data_AF-A0A1Y2BRD1-F1
#
_entry.id   AF-A0A1Y2BRD1-F1
#
_cell.length_a   1.000
_cell.length_b   1.000
_cell.length_c   1.000
_cell.angle_alpha   90.00
_cell.angle_beta   90.00
_cell.angle_gamma   90.00
#
_symmetry.space_group_name_H-M   'P 1'
#
loop_
_entity.id
_entity.type
_entity.pdbx_description
1 polymer ?
#
loop_
_entity_poly.entity_id
_entity_poly.type
_entity_poly.pdbx_seq_one_letter_code
_entity_poly.pdbx_strand_id
1 'polypeptide(L)'
;MKSYNIFKVFIFEILVSSIFTSVFSCDIGREYDNNDDLVWLNYDCSAEESDSDKISKTIAENPNIKILRIGISGVNQKLIEAISTLKNLESLTFVDNEIFGELDFEPLKKLKSLNTLKMDFGKSNIKNIDKIVSIKNLEINGGKPTQQDLEEIFKLPNLESLTVYDIGNVDELNWNSLKNLKLKNLNIYENQENVLYAAKDLKTLTSLEFHNVNIDKNVNEVINSFTNLEKLIFEFCNIKSLNGIEKLENIDTLNFNFCDVESISGVEKPKNLNTLIYNSSNLDNNILKTITKNPNLRNLELTYCTIENDVDLTSLQNLKNLIKLTLTNWEIDQQEVDLIGKITNLEELHLDYINFNNIENLDSFKNLKKLKSLYLEIDSQIKTNDIEKIANLKNLEQLALIDGYKNKFEGDINSLKSLQNLKNITLNSFKLKEFPQFLTSLTDLKHIDLKYNEISKIPDSISNLKNLEHLDLANNKLTNIPESLNSLPKLKYSSFANNEDLKGKILINDNLEYCSYQYDSYDVIDGVCKTKDMKCISNVMINEPGNNHHYYPQSIRYCSSSEDITTTIKSATTIKTTTTIITTTTTTTNKSSATSTNGKCGVNDGKCPSGECCSKYGYCGRSDKHCGSGCQSEFGQCSTTSKTSTSTTPTYTTKTSYATSTNGKCGGKDGKCPSGECCSKYGYCGRSDKHCGSGCQSEFGQCGTTTTNTTTKKTTVTKTTTTKKSSATSTNGKCGTKDGKCPSGECCSKYGYCGRSDKHCSSGCQSEFGQCH
;
A
#
# COMPACT_ATOMS: atom_id res chain seq x y z
N MET A 1 19.02 17.79 22.14
CA MET A 1 19.15 18.21 20.72
C MET A 1 18.92 16.97 19.85
N LYS A 2 17.86 16.78 19.07
CA LYS A 2 16.86 17.67 18.48
C LYS A 2 15.46 17.09 18.77
N SER A 3 14.63 17.87 19.45
CA SER A 3 13.18 17.73 19.45
C SER A 3 12.69 18.93 18.64
N TYR A 4 12.34 18.75 17.37
CA TYR A 4 11.67 19.77 16.54
C TYR A 4 11.14 19.10 15.27
N ASN A 5 9.88 19.41 14.95
CA ASN A 5 9.08 19.03 13.78
C ASN A 5 8.23 17.76 13.90
N ILE A 6 7.00 17.95 14.39
CA ILE A 6 5.76 17.33 13.86
C ILE A 6 4.50 18.14 14.26
N PHE A 7 4.61 19.17 15.11
CA PHE A 7 3.52 20.13 15.34
C PHE A 7 3.81 21.48 14.67
N LYS A 8 3.36 21.65 13.42
CA LYS A 8 3.11 22.96 12.78
C LYS A 8 2.47 22.80 11.39
N VAL A 9 1.16 22.53 11.35
CA VAL A 9 0.29 22.83 10.18
C VAL A 9 -1.07 23.41 10.60
N PHE A 10 -1.23 23.91 11.83
CA PHE A 10 -2.46 24.63 12.19
C PHE A 10 -2.13 25.93 12.91
N ILE A 11 -2.80 27.00 12.47
CA ILE A 11 -2.77 28.38 12.95
C ILE A 11 -1.62 29.22 12.37
N PHE A 12 -1.87 29.84 11.21
CA PHE A 12 -1.57 31.26 10.95
C PHE A 12 -2.24 31.68 9.63
N GLU A 13 -3.37 32.38 9.68
CA GLU A 13 -3.73 33.44 8.73
C GLU A 13 -5.01 34.16 9.17
N ILE A 14 -4.84 35.27 9.91
CA ILE A 14 -5.82 36.36 10.02
C ILE A 14 -5.03 37.66 9.87
N LEU A 15 -5.55 38.56 9.01
CA LEU A 15 -5.15 39.96 8.72
C LEU A 15 -3.95 40.17 7.79
N VAL A 16 -4.22 40.37 6.49
CA VAL A 16 -4.06 41.68 5.81
C VAL A 16 -5.07 41.78 4.67
N SER A 17 -5.90 42.84 4.72
CA SER A 17 -6.82 43.26 3.66
C SER A 17 -6.09 44.07 2.59
N SER A 18 -6.61 43.99 1.36
CA SER A 18 -6.79 45.08 0.39
C SER A 18 -6.01 45.04 -0.94
N ILE A 19 -6.79 45.23 -2.01
CA ILE A 19 -6.47 45.70 -3.37
C ILE A 19 -5.84 44.67 -4.32
N PHE A 20 -6.66 44.06 -5.17
CA PHE A 20 -6.56 44.21 -6.64
C PHE A 20 -7.85 43.67 -7.30
N THR A 21 -8.58 44.59 -7.91
CA THR A 21 -9.73 44.35 -8.79
C THR A 21 -9.29 43.61 -10.04
N SER A 22 -9.85 42.43 -10.32
CA SER A 22 -9.93 41.90 -11.68
C SER A 22 -11.35 41.36 -11.90
N VAL A 23 -11.91 41.74 -13.04
CA VAL A 23 -13.29 41.48 -13.46
C VAL A 23 -13.43 39.99 -13.76
N PHE A 24 -14.16 39.25 -12.93
CA PHE A 24 -14.53 37.85 -13.20
C PHE A 24 -15.91 37.80 -13.88
N SER A 25 -16.00 37.02 -14.96
CA SER A 25 -17.26 36.63 -15.60
C SER A 25 -17.86 35.46 -14.81
N CYS A 26 -19.07 35.62 -14.26
CA CYS A 26 -19.78 34.56 -13.52
C CYS A 26 -20.58 33.67 -14.48
N ASP A 27 -20.21 32.40 -14.65
CA ASP A 27 -20.99 31.40 -15.39
C ASP A 27 -21.61 30.34 -14.46
N ILE A 28 -22.83 29.90 -14.78
CA ILE A 28 -23.51 28.77 -14.11
C ILE A 28 -22.77 27.49 -14.47
N GLY A 29 -22.01 26.91 -13.55
CA GLY A 29 -21.50 25.55 -13.68
C GLY A 29 -22.66 24.55 -13.60
N ARG A 30 -22.95 23.83 -14.69
CA ARG A 30 -23.81 22.64 -14.69
C ARG A 30 -22.93 21.42 -14.85
N GLU A 31 -22.82 20.62 -13.80
CA GLU A 31 -22.22 19.30 -13.90
C GLU A 31 -23.32 18.24 -13.81
N TYR A 32 -23.47 17.46 -14.87
CA TYR A 32 -24.31 16.29 -14.93
C TYR A 32 -23.42 15.04 -14.80
N ASP A 33 -23.83 14.08 -13.97
CA ASP A 33 -23.26 12.72 -14.07
C ASP A 33 -23.71 12.06 -15.38
N ASN A 34 -23.02 11.01 -15.83
CA ASN A 34 -23.20 10.27 -17.09
C ASN A 34 -24.63 9.71 -17.32
N ASN A 35 -25.53 9.84 -16.34
CA ASN A 35 -26.94 9.43 -16.39
C ASN A 35 -27.95 10.61 -16.29
N ASP A 36 -27.49 11.87 -16.32
CA ASP A 36 -28.30 13.09 -16.07
C ASP A 36 -29.02 13.13 -14.70
N ASP A 37 -28.67 12.22 -13.78
CA ASP A 37 -29.37 12.03 -12.49
C ASP A 37 -28.92 13.01 -11.40
N LEU A 38 -27.70 13.55 -11.51
CA LEU A 38 -27.09 14.48 -10.56
C LEU A 38 -26.89 15.83 -11.24
N VAL A 39 -27.36 16.91 -10.61
CA VAL A 39 -27.04 18.28 -11.03
C VAL A 39 -26.31 18.99 -9.91
N TRP A 40 -25.07 19.41 -10.20
CA TRP A 40 -24.29 20.29 -9.34
C TRP A 40 -24.44 21.74 -9.83
N LEU A 41 -24.91 22.62 -8.94
CA LEU A 41 -24.98 24.06 -9.18
C LEU A 41 -24.13 24.75 -8.11
N ASN A 42 -22.95 25.22 -8.50
CA ASN A 42 -22.03 25.96 -7.64
C ASN A 42 -21.85 27.39 -8.14
N TYR A 43 -21.82 28.35 -7.22
CA TYR A 43 -21.61 29.77 -7.49
C TYR A 43 -20.63 30.32 -6.44
N ASP A 44 -19.41 30.64 -6.87
CA ASP A 44 -18.41 31.26 -6.01
C ASP A 44 -18.09 32.66 -6.52
N CYS A 45 -18.89 33.65 -6.10
CA CYS A 45 -18.63 35.09 -6.14
C CYS A 45 -19.71 35.80 -5.32
N SER A 46 -19.31 36.70 -4.40
CA SER A 46 -20.14 37.54 -3.51
C SER A 46 -21.65 37.59 -3.84
N ALA A 47 -22.48 36.93 -3.03
CA ALA A 47 -23.92 36.75 -3.25
C ALA A 47 -24.72 38.03 -3.44
N GLU A 48 -25.53 38.05 -4.49
CA GLU A 48 -26.70 38.92 -4.61
C GLU A 48 -27.98 38.07 -4.76
N GLU A 49 -29.13 38.63 -4.39
CA GLU A 49 -30.49 38.02 -4.50
C GLU A 49 -30.80 37.42 -5.90
N SER A 50 -30.02 37.81 -6.92
CA SER A 50 -30.12 37.35 -8.30
C SER A 50 -29.79 35.87 -8.55
N ASP A 51 -29.03 35.20 -7.67
CA ASP A 51 -28.55 33.83 -7.95
C ASP A 51 -29.58 32.74 -7.61
N SER A 52 -30.35 32.91 -6.53
CA SER A 52 -31.51 32.05 -6.23
C SER A 52 -32.56 32.09 -7.35
N ASP A 53 -32.79 33.25 -7.98
CA ASP A 53 -33.73 33.40 -9.09
C ASP A 53 -33.21 32.70 -10.37
N LYS A 54 -31.90 32.74 -10.65
CA LYS A 54 -31.29 31.99 -11.78
C LYS A 54 -31.41 30.48 -11.59
N ILE A 55 -31.10 29.97 -10.40
CA ILE A 55 -31.22 28.53 -10.09
C ILE A 55 -32.68 28.09 -10.21
N SER A 56 -33.62 28.89 -9.71
CA SER A 56 -35.06 28.60 -9.82
C SER A 56 -35.49 28.42 -11.28
N LYS A 57 -34.95 29.23 -12.21
CA LYS A 57 -35.19 29.06 -13.64
C LYS A 57 -34.59 27.76 -14.19
N THR A 58 -33.34 27.44 -13.82
CA THR A 58 -32.68 26.19 -14.23
C THR A 58 -33.46 24.95 -13.77
N ILE A 59 -34.00 24.98 -12.55
CA ILE A 59 -34.87 23.92 -12.01
C ILE A 59 -36.12 23.74 -12.88
N ALA A 60 -36.76 24.84 -13.29
CA ALA A 60 -37.95 24.79 -14.15
C ALA A 60 -37.66 24.17 -15.53
N GLU A 61 -36.44 24.35 -16.05
CA GLU A 61 -35.99 23.76 -17.32
C GLU A 61 -35.63 22.26 -17.21
N ASN A 62 -35.43 21.74 -16.00
CA ASN A 62 -34.94 20.38 -15.74
C ASN A 62 -35.81 19.62 -14.73
N PRO A 63 -37.05 19.21 -15.08
CA PRO A 63 -38.02 18.66 -14.12
C PRO A 63 -37.71 17.24 -13.62
N ASN A 64 -36.77 16.53 -14.24
CA ASN A 64 -36.50 15.11 -13.99
C ASN A 64 -35.33 14.84 -13.02
N ILE A 65 -34.74 15.89 -12.43
CA ILE A 65 -33.60 15.78 -11.51
C ILE A 65 -33.93 14.85 -10.34
N LYS A 66 -33.04 13.89 -10.05
CA LYS A 66 -33.14 12.99 -8.88
C LYS A 66 -32.23 13.42 -7.72
N ILE A 67 -31.06 13.96 -8.02
CA ILE A 67 -30.11 14.44 -7.01
C ILE A 67 -29.76 15.90 -7.31
N LEU A 68 -30.05 16.80 -6.38
CA LEU A 68 -29.77 18.22 -6.51
C LEU A 68 -28.81 18.67 -5.41
N ARG A 69 -27.71 19.29 -5.80
CA ARG A 69 -26.77 19.95 -4.87
C ARG A 69 -26.64 21.42 -5.22
N ILE A 70 -26.77 22.27 -4.23
CA ILE A 70 -26.78 23.73 -4.35
C ILE A 70 -25.74 24.31 -3.40
N GLY A 71 -24.73 24.99 -3.95
CA GLY A 71 -23.77 25.79 -3.19
C GLY A 71 -23.87 27.27 -3.58
N ILE A 72 -24.74 28.03 -2.90
CA ILE A 72 -24.92 29.47 -2.98
C ILE A 72 -25.13 30.12 -1.59
N SER A 73 -24.52 31.28 -1.34
CA SER A 73 -24.97 32.12 -0.23
C SER A 73 -26.35 32.73 -0.55
N GLY A 74 -27.26 32.82 0.43
CA GLY A 74 -28.57 33.47 0.23
C GLY A 74 -29.67 32.58 -0.36
N VAL A 75 -29.83 31.35 0.14
CA VAL A 75 -31.02 30.53 -0.13
C VAL A 75 -32.28 31.27 0.36
N ASN A 76 -33.23 31.51 -0.54
CA ASN A 76 -34.48 32.22 -0.24
C ASN A 76 -35.73 31.35 -0.47
N GLN A 77 -36.89 31.85 -0.07
CA GLN A 77 -38.16 31.11 -0.16
C GLN A 77 -38.55 30.75 -1.61
N LYS A 78 -38.25 31.62 -2.59
CA LYS A 78 -38.56 31.36 -4.02
C LYS A 78 -37.84 30.11 -4.53
N LEU A 79 -36.59 29.91 -4.11
CA LEU A 79 -35.82 28.74 -4.47
C LEU A 79 -36.44 27.46 -3.89
N ILE A 80 -36.90 27.50 -2.62
CA ILE A 80 -37.63 26.37 -2.00
C ILE A 80 -38.92 26.05 -2.79
N GLU A 81 -39.67 27.07 -3.21
CA GLU A 81 -40.85 26.90 -4.07
C GLU A 81 -40.51 26.27 -5.42
N ALA A 82 -39.42 26.70 -6.07
CA ALA A 82 -38.95 26.13 -7.33
C ALA A 82 -38.56 24.65 -7.17
N ILE A 83 -37.78 24.31 -6.13
CA ILE A 83 -37.37 22.94 -5.82
C ILE A 83 -38.60 22.04 -5.61
N SER A 84 -39.69 22.57 -5.03
CA SER A 84 -40.94 21.81 -4.80
C SER A 84 -41.60 21.28 -6.09
N THR A 85 -41.17 21.74 -7.26
CA THR A 85 -41.67 21.28 -8.56
C THR A 85 -41.01 19.98 -9.06
N LEU A 86 -39.86 19.59 -8.49
CA LEU A 86 -39.04 18.43 -8.90
C LEU A 86 -39.60 17.10 -8.36
N LYS A 87 -40.65 16.57 -8.98
CA LYS A 87 -41.38 15.38 -8.48
C LYS A 87 -40.54 14.12 -8.27
N ASN A 88 -39.43 13.97 -9.00
CA ASN A 88 -38.54 12.81 -8.93
C ASN A 88 -37.33 13.03 -8.01
N LEU A 89 -37.26 14.16 -7.31
CA LEU A 89 -36.12 14.47 -6.45
C LEU A 89 -36.06 13.47 -5.28
N GLU A 90 -34.94 12.77 -5.18
CA GLU A 90 -34.62 11.76 -4.17
C GLU A 90 -33.66 12.30 -3.10
N SER A 91 -32.75 13.20 -3.48
CA SER A 91 -31.74 13.77 -2.58
C SER A 91 -31.52 15.26 -2.87
N LEU A 92 -31.55 16.06 -1.81
CA LEU A 92 -31.31 17.50 -1.84
C LEU A 92 -30.16 17.86 -0.89
N THR A 93 -29.16 18.57 -1.38
CA THR A 93 -28.01 19.05 -0.58
C THR A 93 -27.83 20.54 -0.75
N PHE A 94 -27.76 21.26 0.36
CA PHE A 94 -27.32 22.64 0.45
C PHE A 94 -25.90 22.63 1.04
N VAL A 95 -24.91 23.16 0.32
CA VAL A 95 -23.47 23.14 0.69
C VAL A 95 -22.98 24.56 0.94
N ASP A 96 -22.36 24.84 2.09
CA ASP A 96 -21.77 26.16 2.42
C ASP A 96 -22.74 27.35 2.23
N ASN A 97 -24.02 27.12 2.47
CA ASN A 97 -25.05 28.12 2.25
C ASN A 97 -25.32 28.90 3.54
N GLU A 98 -24.95 30.18 3.58
CA GLU A 98 -25.53 31.08 4.56
C GLU A 98 -27.02 31.25 4.24
N ILE A 99 -27.87 30.50 4.95
CA ILE A 99 -29.31 30.72 4.93
C ILE A 99 -29.57 32.03 5.70
N PHE A 100 -30.18 33.00 5.02
CA PHE A 100 -30.54 34.29 5.59
C PHE A 100 -32.05 34.38 5.80
N GLY A 101 -32.47 34.50 7.04
CA GLY A 101 -33.88 34.68 7.42
C GLY A 101 -34.59 33.38 7.78
N GLU A 102 -35.92 33.44 7.79
CA GLU A 102 -36.79 32.30 8.10
C GLU A 102 -37.17 31.59 6.80
N LEU A 103 -36.90 30.29 6.69
CA LEU A 103 -37.29 29.47 5.52
C LEU A 103 -38.44 28.54 5.89
N ASP A 104 -39.50 28.58 5.09
CA ASP A 104 -40.65 27.68 5.19
C ASP A 104 -40.48 26.50 4.23
N PHE A 105 -40.30 25.31 4.81
CA PHE A 105 -40.11 24.06 4.08
C PHE A 105 -41.42 23.37 3.69
N GLU A 106 -42.58 23.93 4.07
CA GLU A 106 -43.89 23.37 3.72
C GLU A 106 -44.07 23.08 2.21
N PRO A 107 -43.58 23.91 1.26
CA PRO A 107 -43.71 23.60 -0.17
C PRO A 107 -43.13 22.24 -0.55
N LEU A 108 -42.06 21.80 0.12
CA LEU A 108 -41.38 20.53 -0.17
C LEU A 108 -42.20 19.30 0.21
N LYS A 109 -43.32 19.42 0.95
CA LYS A 109 -44.25 18.31 1.25
C LYS A 109 -44.77 17.57 0.00
N LYS A 110 -44.68 18.21 -1.18
CA LYS A 110 -45.06 17.63 -2.47
C LYS A 110 -44.06 16.58 -2.99
N LEU A 111 -42.82 16.59 -2.49
CA LEU A 111 -41.71 15.77 -2.96
C LEU A 111 -41.74 14.37 -2.34
N LYS A 112 -42.61 13.50 -2.86
CA LYS A 112 -42.83 12.14 -2.28
C LYS A 112 -41.61 11.21 -2.35
N SER A 113 -40.69 11.45 -3.28
CA SER A 113 -39.47 10.64 -3.46
C SER A 113 -38.28 11.13 -2.63
N LEU A 114 -38.37 12.34 -2.04
CA LEU A 114 -37.26 12.97 -1.34
C LEU A 114 -36.97 12.22 -0.05
N ASN A 115 -35.89 11.44 -0.05
CA ASN A 115 -35.49 10.58 1.06
C ASN A 115 -34.33 11.16 1.89
N THR A 116 -33.47 11.96 1.26
CA THR A 116 -32.27 12.53 1.87
C THR A 116 -32.27 14.04 1.74
N LEU A 117 -32.11 14.72 2.87
CA LEU A 117 -31.93 16.17 2.93
C LEU A 117 -30.61 16.46 3.66
N LYS A 118 -29.75 17.26 3.05
CA LYS A 118 -28.53 17.76 3.67
C LYS A 118 -28.55 19.28 3.66
N MET A 119 -28.32 19.89 4.80
CA MET A 119 -28.41 21.34 4.97
C MET A 119 -27.26 21.86 5.80
N ASP A 120 -26.73 23.02 5.42
CA ASP A 120 -25.89 23.83 6.30
C ASP A 120 -26.78 24.82 7.06
N PHE A 121 -26.73 24.81 8.40
CA PHE A 121 -27.47 25.78 9.20
C PHE A 121 -26.67 27.07 9.30
N GLY A 122 -27.14 28.14 8.67
CA GLY A 122 -26.70 29.49 9.02
C GLY A 122 -27.34 29.97 10.33
N LYS A 123 -27.48 31.29 10.51
CA LYS A 123 -28.28 31.90 11.59
C LYS A 123 -29.79 31.82 11.32
N SER A 124 -30.31 30.64 10.98
CA SER A 124 -31.67 30.49 10.46
C SER A 124 -32.62 29.80 11.42
N ASN A 125 -33.89 30.21 11.38
CA ASN A 125 -35.00 29.51 12.01
C ASN A 125 -35.73 28.70 10.92
N ILE A 126 -35.76 27.37 11.03
CA ILE A 126 -36.51 26.51 10.11
C ILE A 126 -37.96 26.40 10.57
N LYS A 127 -38.92 26.42 9.62
CA LYS A 127 -40.32 26.07 9.89
C LYS A 127 -40.85 24.99 8.96
N ASN A 128 -41.79 24.21 9.46
CA ASN A 128 -42.55 23.20 8.72
C ASN A 128 -41.72 22.10 8.04
N ILE A 129 -40.50 21.84 8.51
CA ILE A 129 -39.69 20.71 8.00
C ILE A 129 -40.40 19.37 8.26
N ASP A 130 -41.18 19.27 9.34
CA ASP A 130 -42.02 18.13 9.72
C ASP A 130 -43.05 17.74 8.64
N LYS A 131 -43.42 18.69 7.77
CA LYS A 131 -44.34 18.42 6.65
C LYS A 131 -43.72 17.58 5.55
N ILE A 132 -42.40 17.45 5.50
CA ILE A 132 -41.69 16.62 4.53
C ILE A 132 -41.62 15.17 5.05
N VAL A 133 -42.78 14.52 5.09
CA VAL A 133 -42.93 13.17 5.67
C VAL A 133 -42.12 12.08 4.94
N SER A 134 -41.58 12.34 3.76
CA SER A 134 -40.77 11.38 2.98
C SER A 134 -39.32 11.26 3.45
N ILE A 135 -38.81 12.23 4.23
CA ILE A 135 -37.41 12.27 4.67
C ILE A 135 -37.13 11.10 5.62
N LYS A 136 -36.08 10.35 5.30
CA LYS A 136 -35.53 9.27 6.13
C LYS A 136 -34.13 9.59 6.65
N ASN A 137 -33.35 10.34 5.88
CA ASN A 137 -31.99 10.73 6.23
C ASN A 137 -31.89 12.26 6.22
N LEU A 138 -31.46 12.82 7.34
CA LEU A 138 -31.18 14.24 7.47
C LEU A 138 -29.72 14.41 7.89
N GLU A 139 -29.02 15.36 7.26
CA GLU A 139 -27.67 15.77 7.64
C GLU A 139 -27.66 17.28 7.82
N ILE A 140 -27.16 17.71 8.97
CA ILE A 140 -27.14 19.10 9.41
C ILE A 140 -25.69 19.47 9.64
N ASN A 141 -25.14 20.24 8.71
CA ASN A 141 -23.78 20.75 8.75
C ASN A 141 -23.81 22.21 9.25
N GLY A 142 -22.71 22.69 9.82
CA GLY A 142 -22.53 24.11 10.16
C GLY A 142 -23.58 24.73 11.11
N GLY A 143 -23.44 26.06 11.29
CA GLY A 143 -24.05 26.94 12.31
C GLY A 143 -25.06 26.35 13.30
N LYS A 144 -24.55 26.03 14.49
CA LYS A 144 -25.23 25.91 15.80
C LYS A 144 -26.78 25.98 15.73
N PRO A 145 -27.48 24.88 15.38
CA PRO A 145 -28.94 24.87 15.32
C PRO A 145 -29.52 25.24 16.69
N THR A 146 -30.61 26.01 16.70
CA THR A 146 -31.27 26.40 17.95
C THR A 146 -32.09 25.24 18.52
N GLN A 147 -32.45 25.31 19.80
CA GLN A 147 -33.40 24.37 20.42
C GLN A 147 -34.71 24.27 19.61
N GLN A 148 -35.19 25.39 19.07
CA GLN A 148 -36.41 25.43 18.25
C GLN A 148 -36.24 24.69 16.92
N ASP A 149 -35.10 24.84 16.25
CA ASP A 149 -34.82 24.10 15.01
C ASP A 149 -34.83 22.59 15.26
N LEU A 150 -34.17 22.18 16.34
CA LEU A 150 -34.14 20.80 16.78
C LEU A 150 -35.55 20.28 17.10
N GLU A 151 -36.38 21.04 17.82
CA GLU A 151 -37.78 20.70 18.09
C GLU A 151 -38.62 20.52 16.81
N GLU A 152 -38.37 21.31 15.76
CA GLU A 152 -39.02 21.12 14.46
C GLU A 152 -38.54 19.84 13.75
N ILE A 153 -37.24 19.56 13.81
CA ILE A 153 -36.65 18.32 13.29
C ILE A 153 -37.25 17.09 14.01
N PHE A 154 -37.49 17.19 15.32
CA PHE A 154 -38.03 16.08 16.13
C PHE A 154 -39.46 15.68 15.73
N LYS A 155 -40.18 16.55 15.01
CA LYS A 155 -41.52 16.25 14.51
C LYS A 155 -41.52 15.41 13.22
N LEU A 156 -40.35 15.16 12.60
CA LEU A 156 -40.25 14.34 11.39
C LEU A 156 -40.66 12.88 11.67
N PRO A 157 -41.78 12.39 11.10
CA PRO A 157 -42.38 11.13 11.56
C PRO A 157 -41.67 9.86 11.06
N ASN A 158 -40.88 9.98 9.99
CA ASN A 158 -40.24 8.84 9.31
C ASN A 158 -38.71 8.94 9.32
N LEU A 159 -38.14 9.81 10.16
CA LEU A 159 -36.70 9.98 10.23
C LEU A 159 -36.05 8.72 10.82
N GLU A 160 -35.15 8.11 10.06
CA GLU A 160 -34.41 6.89 10.43
C GLU A 160 -32.93 7.18 10.74
N SER A 161 -32.35 8.24 10.14
CA SER A 161 -30.97 8.66 10.36
C SER A 161 -30.82 10.17 10.46
N LEU A 162 -30.10 10.64 11.49
CA LEU A 162 -29.66 12.03 11.59
C LEU A 162 -28.15 12.10 11.77
N THR A 163 -27.52 13.00 11.01
CA THR A 163 -26.18 13.51 11.28
C THR A 163 -26.29 14.97 11.66
N VAL A 164 -25.62 15.39 12.73
CA VAL A 164 -25.62 16.79 13.16
C VAL A 164 -24.22 17.21 13.55
N TYR A 165 -23.83 18.41 13.13
CA TYR A 165 -22.58 19.08 13.46
C TYR A 165 -22.83 20.20 14.46
N ASP A 166 -21.89 20.47 15.36
CA ASP A 166 -21.84 21.67 16.21
C ASP A 166 -23.13 21.96 17.01
N ILE A 167 -23.78 20.91 17.55
CA ILE A 167 -24.99 21.08 18.38
C ILE A 167 -24.66 21.91 19.64
N GLY A 168 -25.43 22.97 19.91
CA GLY A 168 -25.36 23.72 21.17
C GLY A 168 -25.87 22.92 22.39
N ASN A 169 -26.15 23.61 23.51
CA ASN A 169 -26.81 22.97 24.65
C ASN A 169 -28.29 22.72 24.33
N VAL A 170 -28.73 21.47 24.47
CA VAL A 170 -30.10 21.01 24.20
C VAL A 170 -30.63 20.36 25.46
N ASP A 171 -31.82 20.72 25.94
CA ASP A 171 -32.30 20.26 27.24
C ASP A 171 -32.82 18.81 27.21
N GLU A 172 -33.58 18.42 26.18
CA GLU A 172 -34.10 17.05 25.99
C GLU A 172 -34.26 16.70 24.49
N LEU A 173 -34.02 15.44 24.13
CA LEU A 173 -34.20 14.88 22.78
C LEU A 173 -35.29 13.80 22.82
N ASN A 174 -36.34 13.92 22.00
CA ASN A 174 -37.40 12.90 21.87
C ASN A 174 -37.56 12.40 20.42
N TRP A 175 -36.82 11.35 20.02
CA TRP A 175 -36.79 10.85 18.65
C TRP A 175 -37.20 9.37 18.59
N ASN A 176 -38.49 9.11 18.80
CA ASN A 176 -38.99 7.75 19.00
C ASN A 176 -38.89 6.80 17.79
N SER A 177 -38.46 7.28 16.61
CA SER A 177 -38.28 6.46 15.40
C SER A 177 -36.83 6.32 14.93
N LEU A 178 -35.90 7.05 15.55
CA LEU A 178 -34.54 7.15 15.04
C LEU A 178 -33.76 5.85 15.27
N LYS A 179 -33.08 5.37 14.22
CA LYS A 179 -32.24 4.17 14.27
C LYS A 179 -30.76 4.51 14.28
N ASN A 180 -30.36 5.58 13.58
CA ASN A 180 -28.97 5.97 13.41
C ASN A 180 -28.77 7.43 13.82
N LEU A 181 -27.87 7.66 14.77
CA LEU A 181 -27.47 9.01 15.19
C LEU A 181 -25.98 9.21 15.01
N LYS A 182 -25.59 10.28 14.34
CA LYS A 182 -24.20 10.71 14.19
C LYS A 182 -24.03 12.13 14.70
N LEU A 183 -23.20 12.30 15.72
CA LEU A 183 -22.89 13.58 16.34
C LEU A 183 -21.46 13.97 16.02
N LYS A 184 -21.28 15.11 15.34
CA LYS A 184 -20.00 15.61 14.86
C LYS A 184 -19.63 16.95 15.48
N ASN A 185 -18.35 17.16 15.70
CA ASN A 185 -17.77 18.44 16.13
C ASN A 185 -18.44 19.00 17.39
N LEU A 186 -18.58 18.17 18.42
CA LEU A 186 -19.10 18.63 19.71
C LEU A 186 -17.99 19.40 20.43
N ASN A 187 -17.88 20.70 20.13
CA ASN A 187 -16.75 21.53 20.50
C ASN A 187 -16.55 21.62 22.03
N ILE A 188 -15.28 21.57 22.44
CA ILE A 188 -14.78 21.25 23.79
C ILE A 188 -14.95 22.42 24.79
N TYR A 189 -15.31 23.61 24.31
CA TYR A 189 -15.24 24.85 25.09
C TYR A 189 -16.57 25.32 25.69
N GLU A 190 -17.71 24.75 25.31
CA GLU A 190 -19.03 25.22 25.75
C GLU A 190 -19.91 24.07 26.29
N ASN A 191 -19.66 23.56 27.51
CA ASN A 191 -20.62 22.74 28.33
C ASN A 191 -21.59 21.78 27.58
N GLN A 192 -21.17 21.10 26.50
CA GLN A 192 -22.04 20.28 25.64
C GLN A 192 -22.40 18.91 26.23
N GLU A 193 -22.33 18.76 27.55
CA GLU A 193 -22.70 17.54 28.28
C GLU A 193 -24.16 17.11 27.98
N ASN A 194 -25.03 18.08 27.66
CA ASN A 194 -26.47 17.84 27.51
C ASN A 194 -26.84 17.04 26.24
N VAL A 195 -26.13 17.20 25.12
CA VAL A 195 -26.47 16.51 23.85
C VAL A 195 -26.21 15.01 23.98
N LEU A 196 -25.03 14.67 24.50
CA LEU A 196 -24.65 13.31 24.81
C LEU A 196 -25.65 12.70 25.79
N TYR A 197 -25.97 13.44 26.86
CA TYR A 197 -26.95 13.01 27.86
C TYR A 197 -28.34 12.78 27.27
N ALA A 198 -28.82 13.68 26.41
CA ALA A 198 -30.15 13.59 25.83
C ALA A 198 -30.29 12.42 24.84
N ALA A 199 -29.20 11.91 24.28
CA ALA A 199 -29.24 10.70 23.46
C ALA A 199 -29.72 9.46 24.26
N LYS A 200 -29.56 9.46 25.60
CA LYS A 200 -29.89 8.31 26.47
C LYS A 200 -31.34 7.81 26.34
N ASP A 201 -32.26 8.68 25.94
CA ASP A 201 -33.69 8.37 25.88
C ASP A 201 -34.11 7.78 24.52
N LEU A 202 -33.19 7.74 23.55
CA LEU A 202 -33.43 7.25 22.19
C LEU A 202 -33.35 5.71 22.11
N LYS A 203 -34.30 5.01 22.73
CA LYS A 203 -34.29 3.54 22.86
C LYS A 203 -34.38 2.76 21.55
N THR A 204 -34.75 3.40 20.45
CA THR A 204 -34.83 2.78 19.11
C THR A 204 -33.49 2.74 18.36
N LEU A 205 -32.45 3.40 18.89
CA LEU A 205 -31.15 3.43 18.26
C LEU A 205 -30.52 2.04 18.13
N THR A 206 -30.08 1.73 16.91
CA THR A 206 -29.22 0.58 16.57
C THR A 206 -27.80 1.02 16.23
N SER A 207 -27.59 2.27 15.81
CA SER A 207 -26.27 2.84 15.53
C SER A 207 -26.08 4.21 16.16
N LEU A 208 -24.95 4.39 16.85
CA LEU A 208 -24.55 5.66 17.46
C LEU A 208 -23.09 5.96 17.13
N GLU A 209 -22.83 7.14 16.56
CA GLU A 209 -21.50 7.58 16.15
C GLU A 209 -21.16 8.95 16.78
N PHE A 210 -20.01 9.04 17.43
CA PHE A 210 -19.46 10.26 18.02
C PHE A 210 -18.19 10.67 17.30
N HIS A 211 -18.08 11.92 16.89
CA HIS A 211 -16.98 12.43 16.05
C HIS A 211 -16.46 13.75 16.60
N ASN A 212 -15.15 13.85 16.86
CA ASN A 212 -14.49 15.01 17.45
C ASN A 212 -15.11 15.42 18.79
N VAL A 213 -15.04 14.53 19.78
CA VAL A 213 -15.71 14.73 21.07
C VAL A 213 -14.73 14.49 22.22
N ASN A 214 -14.61 15.45 23.15
CA ASN A 214 -13.90 15.24 24.42
C ASN A 214 -14.86 14.62 25.43
N ILE A 215 -14.90 13.29 25.46
CA ILE A 215 -15.92 12.53 26.15
C ILE A 215 -15.39 12.09 27.53
N ASP A 216 -15.18 13.05 28.40
CA ASP A 216 -14.64 12.76 29.73
C ASP A 216 -15.72 12.63 30.82
N LYS A 217 -16.94 13.12 30.55
CA LYS A 217 -18.08 13.05 31.47
C LYS A 217 -19.30 12.44 30.78
N ASN A 218 -19.99 11.56 31.49
CA ASN A 218 -21.31 10.99 31.16
C ASN A 218 -21.42 9.96 30.02
N VAL A 219 -20.37 9.66 29.24
CA VAL A 219 -20.48 8.63 28.18
C VAL A 219 -20.84 7.26 28.68
N ASN A 220 -20.28 6.88 29.82
CA ASN A 220 -20.60 5.61 30.43
C ASN A 220 -22.08 5.57 30.83
N GLU A 221 -22.65 6.68 31.32
CA GLU A 221 -24.08 6.74 31.65
C GLU A 221 -24.95 6.59 30.39
N VAL A 222 -24.55 7.26 29.30
CA VAL A 222 -25.26 7.21 28.03
C VAL A 222 -25.19 5.83 27.40
N ILE A 223 -24.00 5.22 27.31
CA ILE A 223 -23.83 3.83 26.86
C ILE A 223 -24.69 2.88 27.70
N ASN A 224 -24.65 3.03 29.02
CA ASN A 224 -25.41 2.19 29.97
C ASN A 224 -26.93 2.28 29.80
N SER A 225 -27.43 3.31 29.11
CA SER A 225 -28.85 3.51 28.89
C SER A 225 -29.40 2.73 27.68
N PHE A 226 -28.52 2.21 26.82
CA PHE A 226 -28.90 1.47 25.62
C PHE A 226 -28.80 -0.03 25.81
N THR A 227 -29.72 -0.75 25.17
CA THR A 227 -29.70 -2.23 25.08
C THR A 227 -29.74 -2.73 23.64
N ASN A 228 -30.22 -1.89 22.71
CA ASN A 228 -30.50 -2.27 21.32
C ASN A 228 -29.39 -1.88 20.33
N LEU A 229 -28.33 -1.22 20.79
CA LEU A 229 -27.23 -0.79 19.91
C LEU A 229 -26.52 -2.01 19.30
N GLU A 230 -26.45 -2.01 17.97
CA GLU A 230 -25.70 -2.95 17.14
C GLU A 230 -24.34 -2.37 16.73
N LYS A 231 -24.25 -1.04 16.62
CA LYS A 231 -23.04 -0.33 16.20
C LYS A 231 -22.76 0.87 17.10
N LEU A 232 -21.53 0.98 17.58
CA LEU A 232 -21.05 2.11 18.37
C LEU A 232 -19.69 2.58 17.85
N ILE A 233 -19.61 3.83 17.41
CA ILE A 233 -18.38 4.41 16.84
C ILE A 233 -17.97 5.65 17.60
N PHE A 234 -16.67 5.75 17.82
CA PHE A 234 -15.97 6.85 18.42
C PHE A 234 -14.87 7.30 17.45
N GLU A 235 -14.92 8.53 16.98
CA GLU A 235 -13.92 9.13 16.10
C GLU A 235 -13.35 10.40 16.72
N PHE A 236 -12.02 10.55 16.69
CA PHE A 236 -11.31 11.75 17.18
C PHE A 236 -11.74 12.15 18.61
N CYS A 237 -11.58 11.24 19.57
CA CYS A 237 -12.00 11.50 20.95
C CYS A 237 -10.92 11.24 21.99
N ASN A 238 -11.16 11.74 23.20
CA ASN A 238 -10.39 11.41 24.38
C ASN A 238 -11.35 10.92 25.47
N ILE A 239 -11.08 9.73 26.00
CA ILE A 239 -11.90 9.02 26.99
C ILE A 239 -10.99 8.47 28.09
N LYS A 240 -11.07 9.01 29.31
CA LYS A 240 -10.34 8.44 30.46
C LYS A 240 -10.74 7.00 30.79
N SER A 241 -12.04 6.71 30.76
CA SER A 241 -12.52 5.38 31.11
C SER A 241 -13.82 5.05 30.41
N LEU A 242 -13.83 3.92 29.71
CA LEU A 242 -14.98 3.40 28.99
C LEU A 242 -15.47 2.10 29.61
N ASN A 243 -16.67 2.14 30.18
CA ASN A 243 -17.31 1.05 30.90
C ASN A 243 -18.80 0.95 30.50
N GLY A 244 -19.49 -0.13 30.87
CA GLY A 244 -20.92 -0.31 30.58
C GLY A 244 -21.19 -1.00 29.24
N ILE A 245 -20.15 -1.27 28.44
CA ILE A 245 -20.23 -2.04 27.19
C ILE A 245 -20.85 -3.42 27.45
N GLU A 246 -20.67 -3.99 28.64
CA GLU A 246 -21.22 -5.28 29.04
C GLU A 246 -22.76 -5.35 29.01
N LYS A 247 -23.45 -4.20 28.99
CA LYS A 247 -24.92 -4.12 28.90
C LYS A 247 -25.44 -4.08 27.46
N LEU A 248 -24.57 -3.85 26.48
CA LEU A 248 -24.94 -3.79 25.08
C LEU A 248 -25.05 -5.22 24.53
N GLU A 249 -26.18 -5.88 24.75
CA GLU A 249 -26.36 -7.29 24.36
C GLU A 249 -26.33 -7.50 22.84
N ASN A 250 -26.79 -6.51 22.07
CA ASN A 250 -26.88 -6.58 20.60
C ASN A 250 -25.66 -6.03 19.86
N ILE A 251 -24.65 -5.51 20.57
CA ILE A 251 -23.51 -4.86 19.92
C ILE A 251 -22.77 -5.87 19.04
N ASP A 252 -22.67 -5.55 17.76
CA ASP A 252 -21.94 -6.30 16.74
C ASP A 252 -20.61 -5.64 16.41
N THR A 253 -20.62 -4.30 16.29
CA THR A 253 -19.46 -3.51 15.87
C THR A 253 -19.14 -2.40 16.85
N LEU A 254 -17.91 -2.41 17.35
CA LEU A 254 -17.33 -1.35 18.18
C LEU A 254 -16.10 -0.76 17.48
N ASN A 255 -16.07 0.56 17.29
CA ASN A 255 -14.98 1.21 16.56
C ASN A 255 -14.47 2.43 17.33
N PHE A 256 -13.16 2.45 17.58
CA PHE A 256 -12.41 3.57 18.13
C PHE A 256 -11.40 4.05 17.09
N ASN A 257 -11.74 5.08 16.33
CA ASN A 257 -10.89 5.67 15.30
C ASN A 257 -10.27 6.97 15.80
N PHE A 258 -8.94 7.02 15.92
CA PHE A 258 -8.23 8.16 16.49
C PHE A 258 -8.81 8.59 17.84
N CYS A 259 -9.19 7.61 18.68
CA CYS A 259 -9.77 7.88 19.98
C CYS A 259 -8.86 7.35 21.09
N ASP A 260 -8.36 8.24 21.93
CA ASP A 260 -7.52 7.91 23.07
C ASP A 260 -8.39 7.41 24.22
N VAL A 261 -8.35 6.10 24.48
CA VAL A 261 -9.07 5.47 25.60
C VAL A 261 -8.06 5.01 26.63
N GLU A 262 -7.96 5.68 27.79
CA GLU A 262 -6.95 5.33 28.81
C GLU A 262 -7.29 4.01 29.53
N SER A 263 -8.57 3.65 29.63
CA SER A 263 -9.02 2.37 30.19
C SER A 263 -10.34 1.89 29.59
N ILE A 264 -10.45 0.60 29.31
CA ILE A 264 -11.67 -0.05 28.82
C ILE A 264 -12.03 -1.26 29.67
N SER A 265 -13.32 -1.44 29.98
CA SER A 265 -13.82 -2.64 30.64
C SER A 265 -15.21 -3.05 30.11
N GLY A 266 -15.57 -4.31 30.33
CA GLY A 266 -16.87 -4.85 29.92
C GLY A 266 -16.92 -5.31 28.46
N VAL A 267 -15.99 -4.88 27.60
CA VAL A 267 -15.87 -5.31 26.20
C VAL A 267 -15.67 -6.82 26.04
N GLU A 268 -15.22 -7.52 27.09
CA GLU A 268 -15.10 -8.98 27.11
C GLU A 268 -16.43 -9.74 27.24
N LYS A 269 -17.54 -9.04 27.50
CA LYS A 269 -18.85 -9.64 27.85
C LYS A 269 -19.83 -9.83 26.68
N PRO A 270 -19.97 -8.89 25.72
CA PRO A 270 -20.99 -9.01 24.70
C PRO A 270 -20.81 -10.26 23.83
N LYS A 271 -21.90 -10.99 23.63
CA LYS A 271 -21.91 -12.26 22.89
C LYS A 271 -21.97 -12.07 21.37
N ASN A 272 -22.52 -10.96 20.92
CA ASN A 272 -22.71 -10.65 19.51
C ASN A 272 -21.56 -9.81 18.93
N LEU A 273 -20.62 -9.35 19.76
CA LEU A 273 -19.52 -8.49 19.31
C LEU A 273 -18.60 -9.25 18.36
N ASN A 274 -18.78 -9.00 17.07
CA ASN A 274 -18.09 -9.66 15.98
C ASN A 274 -16.89 -8.83 15.50
N THR A 275 -17.03 -7.51 15.44
CA THR A 275 -16.02 -6.57 14.92
C THR A 275 -15.57 -5.59 15.99
N LEU A 276 -14.27 -5.49 16.19
CA LEU A 276 -13.66 -4.44 17.00
C LEU A 276 -12.52 -3.76 16.22
N ILE A 277 -12.64 -2.45 16.05
CA ILE A 277 -11.61 -1.59 15.45
C ILE A 277 -11.06 -0.70 16.55
N TYR A 278 -9.76 -0.72 16.76
CA TYR A 278 -9.07 0.07 17.78
C TYR A 278 -7.84 0.74 17.16
N ASN A 279 -8.05 1.94 16.66
CA ASN A 279 -7.05 2.79 16.03
C ASN A 279 -6.79 3.97 16.97
N SER A 280 -5.83 3.82 17.88
CA SER A 280 -5.61 4.76 18.98
C SER A 280 -4.13 4.93 19.29
N SER A 281 -3.74 6.13 19.75
CA SER A 281 -2.39 6.40 20.25
C SER A 281 -2.09 5.71 21.57
N ASN A 282 -3.11 5.38 22.36
CA ASN A 282 -2.99 4.88 23.73
C ASN A 282 -3.22 3.37 23.87
N LEU A 283 -3.16 2.60 22.78
CA LEU A 283 -3.20 1.14 22.88
C LEU A 283 -2.07 0.64 23.79
N ASP A 284 -2.42 -0.06 24.86
CA ASP A 284 -1.49 -0.67 25.80
C ASP A 284 -1.77 -2.18 26.00
N ASN A 285 -0.88 -2.82 26.76
CA ASN A 285 -1.00 -4.23 27.09
C ASN A 285 -2.26 -4.59 27.89
N ASN A 286 -2.79 -3.68 28.71
CA ASN A 286 -3.98 -3.93 29.54
C ASN A 286 -5.25 -3.90 28.70
N ILE A 287 -5.35 -2.92 27.80
CA ILE A 287 -6.42 -2.75 26.83
C ILE A 287 -6.46 -3.96 25.90
N LEU A 288 -5.33 -4.34 25.30
CA LEU A 288 -5.27 -5.51 24.42
C LEU A 288 -5.64 -6.81 25.16
N LYS A 289 -5.16 -7.01 26.39
CA LYS A 289 -5.56 -8.16 27.23
C LYS A 289 -7.04 -8.16 27.59
N THR A 290 -7.69 -7.00 27.63
CA THR A 290 -9.12 -6.89 27.93
C THR A 290 -9.94 -7.21 26.68
N ILE A 291 -9.59 -6.62 25.53
CA ILE A 291 -10.20 -6.91 24.22
C ILE A 291 -10.13 -8.41 23.91
N THR A 292 -8.95 -9.02 24.06
CA THR A 292 -8.70 -10.43 23.70
C THR A 292 -9.40 -11.45 24.62
N LYS A 293 -10.03 -11.01 25.71
CA LYS A 293 -10.88 -11.89 26.53
C LYS A 293 -12.24 -12.17 25.90
N ASN A 294 -12.68 -11.40 24.91
CA ASN A 294 -13.94 -11.67 24.22
C ASN A 294 -13.76 -12.83 23.23
N PRO A 295 -14.33 -14.02 23.46
CA PRO A 295 -14.11 -15.18 22.60
C PRO A 295 -14.89 -15.12 21.28
N ASN A 296 -15.81 -14.16 21.13
CA ASN A 296 -16.71 -14.06 19.97
C ASN A 296 -16.17 -13.14 18.87
N LEU A 297 -15.08 -12.39 19.13
CA LEU A 297 -14.46 -11.55 18.12
C LEU A 297 -14.01 -12.39 16.92
N ARG A 298 -14.47 -11.96 15.74
CA ARG A 298 -14.11 -12.56 14.44
C ARG A 298 -13.27 -11.60 13.60
N ASN A 299 -13.44 -10.29 13.79
CA ASN A 299 -12.68 -9.25 13.10
C ASN A 299 -12.05 -8.33 14.13
N LEU A 300 -10.72 -8.23 14.10
CA LEU A 300 -9.95 -7.34 14.97
C LEU A 300 -9.02 -6.48 14.12
N GLU A 301 -9.14 -5.17 14.25
CA GLU A 301 -8.24 -4.21 13.61
C GLU A 301 -7.57 -3.37 14.70
N LEU A 302 -6.24 -3.36 14.69
CA LEU A 302 -5.44 -2.61 15.64
C LEU A 302 -4.46 -1.72 14.87
N THR A 303 -4.65 -0.41 14.96
CA THR A 303 -3.65 0.55 14.48
C THR A 303 -2.89 1.10 15.68
N TYR A 304 -1.57 0.97 15.62
CA TYR A 304 -0.66 1.42 16.66
C TYR A 304 -0.06 2.76 16.27
N CYS A 305 -0.30 3.83 17.02
CA CYS A 305 0.06 5.19 16.61
C CYS A 305 1.25 5.83 17.35
N THR A 306 1.82 5.20 18.39
CA THR A 306 2.93 5.79 19.18
C THR A 306 4.08 4.82 19.36
N ILE A 307 5.34 5.28 19.31
CA ILE A 307 6.54 4.41 19.42
C ILE A 307 6.89 4.09 20.90
N GLU A 308 6.11 4.60 21.86
CA GLU A 308 6.52 4.67 23.27
C GLU A 308 6.18 3.43 24.11
N ASN A 309 5.20 2.60 23.69
CA ASN A 309 4.67 1.53 24.52
C ASN A 309 4.74 0.15 23.83
N ASP A 310 5.79 -0.63 24.03
CA ASP A 310 5.89 -1.99 23.49
C ASP A 310 4.68 -2.87 23.89
N VAL A 311 3.76 -3.11 22.95
CA VAL A 311 2.51 -3.88 23.18
C VAL A 311 2.72 -5.31 22.71
N ASP A 312 2.66 -6.26 23.65
CA ASP A 312 2.84 -7.69 23.42
C ASP A 312 1.58 -8.34 22.83
N LEU A 313 1.70 -8.89 21.63
CA LEU A 313 0.64 -9.59 20.92
C LEU A 313 0.28 -10.98 21.47
N THR A 314 0.97 -11.49 22.49
CA THR A 314 0.74 -12.85 23.05
C THR A 314 -0.71 -13.12 23.43
N SER A 315 -1.46 -12.11 23.86
CA SER A 315 -2.87 -12.26 24.24
C SER A 315 -3.82 -12.58 23.08
N LEU A 316 -3.42 -12.35 21.82
CA LEU A 316 -4.21 -12.71 20.63
C LEU A 316 -4.54 -14.20 20.55
N GLN A 317 -3.73 -15.08 21.15
CA GLN A 317 -3.99 -16.53 21.17
C GLN A 317 -5.33 -16.92 21.85
N ASN A 318 -5.93 -16.00 22.62
CA ASN A 318 -7.23 -16.21 23.25
C ASN A 318 -8.38 -16.16 22.24
N LEU A 319 -8.19 -15.49 21.10
CA LEU A 319 -9.21 -15.25 20.07
C LEU A 319 -9.32 -16.43 19.11
N LYS A 320 -9.92 -17.51 19.59
CA LYS A 320 -10.02 -18.77 18.82
C LYS A 320 -10.91 -18.67 17.59
N ASN A 321 -11.84 -17.73 17.53
CA ASN A 321 -12.77 -17.56 16.42
C ASN A 321 -12.35 -16.45 15.44
N LEU A 322 -11.15 -15.89 15.59
CA LEU A 322 -10.66 -14.81 14.76
C LEU A 322 -10.50 -15.27 13.31
N ILE A 323 -11.06 -14.48 12.40
CA ILE A 323 -11.09 -14.70 10.95
C ILE A 323 -10.32 -13.60 10.23
N LYS A 324 -10.46 -12.35 10.67
CA LYS A 324 -9.73 -11.20 10.15
C LYS A 324 -8.88 -10.58 11.25
N LEU A 325 -7.59 -10.42 10.98
CA LEU A 325 -6.66 -9.63 11.78
C LEU A 325 -6.02 -8.57 10.89
N THR A 326 -6.17 -7.31 11.28
CA THR A 326 -5.45 -6.18 10.70
C THR A 326 -4.56 -5.56 11.76
N LEU A 327 -3.26 -5.46 11.46
CA LEU A 327 -2.28 -4.74 12.27
C LEU A 327 -1.67 -3.64 11.40
N THR A 328 -1.80 -2.41 11.86
CA THR A 328 -1.31 -1.23 11.14
C THR A 328 -0.27 -0.47 11.96
N ASN A 329 0.90 -0.18 11.38
CA ASN A 329 1.97 0.60 12.00
C ASN A 329 2.57 -0.04 13.28
N TRP A 330 2.76 -1.37 13.26
CA TRP A 330 3.38 -2.12 14.37
C TRP A 330 4.84 -2.44 14.11
N GLU A 331 5.62 -2.57 15.20
CA GLU A 331 6.91 -3.25 15.19
C GLU A 331 6.68 -4.71 15.58
N ILE A 332 7.05 -5.66 14.73
CA ILE A 332 6.77 -7.09 14.94
C ILE A 332 8.07 -7.90 14.94
N ASP A 333 8.29 -8.69 15.99
CA ASP A 333 9.44 -9.60 16.10
C ASP A 333 9.12 -11.06 15.69
N GLN A 334 10.12 -11.95 15.76
CA GLN A 334 9.92 -13.36 15.38
C GLN A 334 8.94 -14.10 16.29
N GLN A 335 8.90 -13.79 17.59
CA GLN A 335 7.97 -14.43 18.52
C GLN A 335 6.53 -14.08 18.15
N GLU A 336 6.27 -12.85 17.73
CA GLU A 336 4.97 -12.38 17.30
C GLU A 336 4.55 -12.92 15.94
N VAL A 337 5.47 -13.02 14.97
CA VAL A 337 5.25 -13.76 13.72
C VAL A 337 4.83 -15.20 14.01
N ASP A 338 5.49 -15.87 14.96
CA ASP A 338 5.17 -17.24 15.36
C ASP A 338 3.81 -17.35 16.08
N LEU A 339 3.43 -16.32 16.86
CA LEU A 339 2.13 -16.22 17.50
C LEU A 339 0.99 -16.05 16.48
N ILE A 340 1.16 -15.13 15.52
CA ILE A 340 0.20 -14.93 14.42
C ILE A 340 0.01 -16.24 13.63
N GLY A 341 1.11 -16.94 13.34
CA GLY A 341 1.07 -18.26 12.69
C GLY A 341 0.32 -19.36 13.47
N LYS A 342 -0.03 -19.16 14.74
CA LYS A 342 -0.86 -20.08 15.53
C LYS A 342 -2.36 -19.79 15.44
N ILE A 343 -2.77 -18.63 14.89
CA ILE A 343 -4.17 -18.25 14.71
C ILE A 343 -4.75 -18.91 13.45
N THR A 344 -4.85 -20.23 13.48
CA THR A 344 -5.15 -21.06 12.29
C THR A 344 -6.55 -20.87 11.68
N ASN A 345 -7.43 -20.12 12.33
CA ASN A 345 -8.77 -19.79 11.82
C ASN A 345 -8.81 -18.56 10.91
N LEU A 346 -7.70 -17.82 10.78
CA LEU A 346 -7.64 -16.65 9.91
C LEU A 346 -7.94 -16.98 8.45
N GLU A 347 -8.87 -16.23 7.88
CA GLU A 347 -9.14 -16.16 6.44
C GLU A 347 -8.54 -14.88 5.83
N GLU A 348 -8.32 -13.84 6.63
CA GLU A 348 -7.73 -12.58 6.22
C GLU A 348 -6.66 -12.10 7.23
N LEU A 349 -5.48 -11.76 6.71
CA LEU A 349 -4.39 -11.20 7.50
C LEU A 349 -3.82 -10.00 6.76
N HIS A 350 -3.92 -8.83 7.41
CA HIS A 350 -3.49 -7.56 6.84
C HIS A 350 -2.43 -6.97 7.78
N LEU A 351 -1.22 -6.83 7.24
CA LEU A 351 -0.04 -6.35 7.95
C LEU A 351 0.43 -5.09 7.23
N ASP A 352 -0.16 -3.96 7.63
CA ASP A 352 -0.02 -2.64 7.02
C ASP A 352 1.05 -1.81 7.74
N TYR A 353 2.00 -1.20 7.02
CA TYR A 353 3.02 -0.34 7.63
C TYR A 353 3.82 -1.02 8.75
N ILE A 354 4.07 -2.33 8.63
CA ILE A 354 4.79 -3.11 9.63
C ILE A 354 6.30 -2.87 9.53
N ASN A 355 6.94 -2.65 10.67
CA ASN A 355 8.37 -2.72 10.84
C ASN A 355 8.76 -4.10 11.39
N PHE A 356 9.26 -5.00 10.57
CA PHE A 356 9.75 -6.27 11.09
C PHE A 356 11.07 -6.02 11.81
N ASN A 357 11.18 -6.43 13.08
CA ASN A 357 12.37 -6.25 13.88
C ASN A 357 13.01 -7.61 14.21
N ASN A 358 14.24 -7.81 13.74
CA ASN A 358 15.01 -9.04 13.94
C ASN A 358 14.25 -10.36 13.61
N ILE A 359 13.40 -10.38 12.58
CA ILE A 359 12.76 -11.62 12.14
C ILE A 359 13.76 -12.54 11.43
N GLU A 360 13.66 -13.83 11.69
CA GLU A 360 14.43 -14.86 11.00
C GLU A 360 13.76 -15.28 9.69
N ASN A 361 12.43 -15.49 9.71
CA ASN A 361 11.63 -15.95 8.58
C ASN A 361 10.10 -15.97 8.87
N LEU A 362 9.30 -16.23 7.84
CA LEU A 362 7.83 -16.39 7.93
C LEU A 362 7.35 -17.87 7.98
N ASP A 363 8.15 -18.81 8.48
CA ASP A 363 7.81 -20.24 8.42
C ASP A 363 6.51 -20.60 9.12
N SER A 364 6.13 -19.86 10.18
CA SER A 364 4.90 -20.10 10.94
C SER A 364 3.64 -19.89 10.09
N PHE A 365 3.69 -19.03 9.07
CA PHE A 365 2.53 -18.71 8.24
C PHE A 365 2.02 -19.90 7.44
N LYS A 366 2.84 -20.93 7.19
CA LYS A 366 2.40 -22.20 6.56
C LYS A 366 1.23 -22.88 7.29
N ASN A 367 0.99 -22.52 8.55
CA ASN A 367 -0.09 -23.04 9.37
C ASN A 367 -1.44 -22.35 9.09
N LEU A 368 -1.45 -21.18 8.46
CA LEU A 368 -2.64 -20.37 8.13
C LEU A 368 -3.38 -20.93 6.90
N LYS A 369 -3.80 -22.19 6.98
CA LYS A 369 -4.34 -22.94 5.83
C LYS A 369 -5.68 -22.42 5.33
N LYS A 370 -6.43 -21.64 6.13
CA LYS A 370 -7.71 -21.04 5.72
C LYS A 370 -7.55 -19.68 5.06
N LEU A 371 -6.32 -19.14 5.03
CA LEU A 371 -6.06 -17.80 4.54
C LEU A 371 -6.42 -17.66 3.06
N LYS A 372 -7.29 -16.70 2.77
CA LYS A 372 -7.75 -16.29 1.44
C LYS A 372 -7.20 -14.93 1.04
N SER A 373 -6.97 -14.05 2.01
CA SER A 373 -6.40 -12.73 1.78
C SER A 373 -5.16 -12.53 2.65
N LEU A 374 -4.06 -12.15 2.02
CA LEU A 374 -2.84 -11.74 2.69
C LEU A 374 -2.39 -10.39 2.14
N TYR A 375 -2.34 -9.39 2.99
CA TYR A 375 -1.63 -8.14 2.75
C TYR A 375 -0.40 -8.09 3.64
N LEU A 376 0.76 -7.81 3.05
CA LEU A 376 2.04 -7.74 3.75
C LEU A 376 2.89 -6.61 3.18
N GLU A 377 3.18 -5.61 4.01
CA GLU A 377 4.26 -4.69 3.71
C GLU A 377 5.60 -5.39 3.92
N ILE A 378 6.38 -5.47 2.85
CA ILE A 378 7.70 -6.05 2.84
C ILE A 378 8.72 -4.98 3.20
N ASP A 379 9.68 -5.35 4.03
CA ASP A 379 10.89 -4.56 4.26
C ASP A 379 12.15 -5.34 3.85
N SER A 380 13.32 -4.77 4.16
CA SER A 380 14.61 -5.38 3.81
C SER A 380 14.91 -6.73 4.49
N GLN A 381 14.09 -7.18 5.45
CA GLN A 381 14.32 -8.44 6.16
C GLN A 381 13.65 -9.63 5.48
N ILE A 382 12.54 -9.41 4.75
CA ILE A 382 11.84 -10.48 4.03
C ILE A 382 12.61 -10.83 2.75
N LYS A 383 12.93 -12.12 2.59
CA LYS A 383 13.80 -12.64 1.52
C LYS A 383 13.04 -13.62 0.62
N THR A 384 13.69 -14.09 -0.45
CA THR A 384 13.14 -15.09 -1.38
C THR A 384 12.55 -16.32 -0.68
N ASN A 385 13.24 -16.85 0.34
CA ASN A 385 12.76 -18.03 1.08
C ASN A 385 11.42 -17.76 1.79
N ASP A 386 11.13 -16.52 2.20
CA ASP A 386 9.85 -16.14 2.81
C ASP A 386 8.73 -16.12 1.77
N ILE A 387 9.01 -15.65 0.54
CA ILE A 387 8.07 -15.71 -0.58
C ILE A 387 7.71 -17.17 -0.91
N GLU A 388 8.68 -18.10 -0.83
CA GLU A 388 8.40 -19.53 -0.95
C GLU A 388 7.48 -20.07 0.17
N LYS A 389 7.53 -19.48 1.39
CA LYS A 389 6.59 -19.85 2.46
C LYS A 389 5.19 -19.33 2.17
N ILE A 390 5.07 -18.08 1.71
CA ILE A 390 3.78 -17.49 1.28
C ILE A 390 3.19 -18.32 0.14
N ALA A 391 4.02 -18.78 -0.80
CA ALA A 391 3.59 -19.63 -1.91
C ALA A 391 2.97 -20.98 -1.45
N ASN A 392 3.15 -21.42 -0.20
CA ASN A 392 2.48 -22.62 0.33
C ASN A 392 1.02 -22.38 0.74
N LEU A 393 0.55 -21.14 0.80
CA LEU A 393 -0.82 -20.76 1.15
C LEU A 393 -1.76 -20.94 -0.05
N LYS A 394 -2.04 -22.19 -0.42
CA LYS A 394 -2.74 -22.53 -1.67
C LYS A 394 -4.17 -22.00 -1.79
N ASN A 395 -4.79 -21.59 -0.69
CA ASN A 395 -6.15 -21.05 -0.67
C ASN A 395 -6.21 -19.53 -0.89
N LEU A 396 -5.06 -18.87 -1.06
CA LEU A 396 -5.04 -17.44 -1.34
C LEU A 396 -5.79 -17.11 -2.63
N GLU A 397 -6.75 -16.21 -2.50
CA GLU A 397 -7.48 -15.56 -3.58
C GLU A 397 -6.97 -14.13 -3.80
N GLN A 398 -6.43 -13.50 -2.76
CA GLN A 398 -5.89 -12.14 -2.78
C GLN A 398 -4.52 -12.13 -2.11
N LEU A 399 -3.53 -11.57 -2.81
CA LEU A 399 -2.18 -11.39 -2.30
C LEU A 399 -1.70 -9.99 -2.62
N ALA A 400 -1.39 -9.21 -1.60
CA ALA A 400 -0.75 -7.92 -1.73
C ALA A 400 0.58 -7.93 -1.00
N LEU A 401 1.67 -7.75 -1.75
CA LEU A 401 3.00 -7.56 -1.23
C LEU A 401 3.48 -6.18 -1.67
N ILE A 402 3.87 -5.33 -0.73
CA ILE A 402 4.24 -3.93 -1.01
C ILE A 402 5.55 -3.61 -0.32
N ASP A 403 6.60 -3.20 -1.03
CA ASP A 403 7.89 -2.84 -0.43
C ASP A 403 7.96 -1.34 -0.12
N GLY A 404 7.02 -0.83 0.70
CA GLY A 404 6.97 0.52 1.29
C GLY A 404 7.54 1.70 0.48
N TYR A 405 7.48 1.65 -0.85
CA TYR A 405 8.21 2.52 -1.79
C TYR A 405 9.74 2.62 -1.56
N LYS A 406 10.32 1.67 -0.81
CA LYS A 406 11.74 1.62 -0.49
C LYS A 406 12.55 1.04 -1.65
N ASN A 407 11.94 0.23 -2.51
CA ASN A 407 12.61 -0.49 -3.60
C ASN A 407 13.88 -1.18 -3.07
N LYS A 408 13.75 -1.99 -2.03
CA LYS A 408 14.83 -2.75 -1.39
C LYS A 408 14.70 -4.26 -1.57
N PHE A 409 13.56 -4.76 -2.06
CA PHE A 409 13.42 -6.18 -2.34
C PHE A 409 14.41 -6.62 -3.44
N GLU A 410 15.15 -7.68 -3.16
CA GLU A 410 16.14 -8.29 -4.08
C GLU A 410 15.87 -9.80 -4.30
N GLY A 411 14.67 -10.28 -3.92
CA GLY A 411 14.31 -11.70 -3.99
C GLY A 411 13.65 -12.15 -5.29
N ASP A 412 13.36 -13.45 -5.38
CA ASP A 412 12.59 -14.04 -6.49
C ASP A 412 11.12 -14.25 -6.09
N ILE A 413 10.21 -13.90 -6.99
CA ILE A 413 8.75 -14.04 -6.84
C ILE A 413 8.17 -15.25 -7.60
N ASN A 414 8.99 -15.98 -8.36
CA ASN A 414 8.52 -17.06 -9.23
C ASN A 414 7.81 -18.22 -8.50
N SER A 415 8.04 -18.39 -7.20
CA SER A 415 7.33 -19.38 -6.38
C SER A 415 5.83 -19.10 -6.28
N LEU A 416 5.40 -17.84 -6.42
CA LEU A 416 4.00 -17.42 -6.42
C LEU A 416 3.18 -18.02 -7.57
N LYS A 417 3.82 -18.52 -8.63
CA LYS A 417 3.15 -19.29 -9.71
C LYS A 417 2.30 -20.46 -9.19
N SER A 418 2.59 -20.93 -7.98
CA SER A 418 1.91 -22.06 -7.38
C SER A 418 0.60 -21.72 -6.66
N LEU A 419 0.21 -20.43 -6.62
CA LEU A 419 -1.03 -19.92 -6.04
C LEU A 419 -2.13 -19.85 -7.11
N GLN A 420 -2.68 -21.01 -7.46
CA GLN A 420 -3.59 -21.18 -8.61
C GLN A 420 -4.99 -20.58 -8.39
N ASN A 421 -5.37 -20.28 -7.14
CA ASN A 421 -6.67 -19.69 -6.79
C ASN A 421 -6.67 -18.15 -6.78
N LEU A 422 -5.53 -17.51 -7.11
CA LEU A 422 -5.42 -16.06 -7.07
C LEU A 422 -6.37 -15.39 -8.07
N LYS A 423 -7.11 -14.42 -7.56
CA LYS A 423 -7.97 -13.50 -8.29
C LYS A 423 -7.37 -12.11 -8.31
N ASN A 424 -6.72 -11.69 -7.22
CA ASN A 424 -6.12 -10.38 -7.09
C ASN A 424 -4.66 -10.51 -6.68
N ILE A 425 -3.77 -9.80 -7.36
CA ILE A 425 -2.36 -9.71 -6.98
C ILE A 425 -1.84 -8.29 -7.06
N THR A 426 -1.15 -7.86 -6.01
CA THR A 426 -0.41 -6.61 -5.92
C THR A 426 1.05 -6.90 -5.59
N LEU A 427 1.99 -6.42 -6.41
CA LEU A 427 3.44 -6.54 -6.18
C LEU A 427 4.10 -5.17 -6.42
N ASN A 428 3.99 -4.27 -5.45
CA ASN A 428 4.39 -2.86 -5.63
C ASN A 428 5.79 -2.58 -5.07
N SER A 429 6.63 -1.89 -5.85
CA SER A 429 8.03 -1.56 -5.47
C SER A 429 8.99 -2.75 -5.36
N PHE A 430 8.81 -3.78 -6.19
CA PHE A 430 9.63 -5.01 -6.21
C PHE A 430 10.82 -4.95 -7.18
N LYS A 431 11.10 -3.78 -7.80
CA LYS A 431 12.12 -3.61 -8.86
C LYS A 431 11.99 -4.60 -10.01
N LEU A 432 10.77 -5.01 -10.34
CA LEU A 432 10.54 -5.98 -11.41
C LEU A 432 10.88 -5.32 -12.75
N LYS A 433 11.91 -5.82 -13.45
CA LYS A 433 12.34 -5.29 -14.77
C LYS A 433 11.52 -5.81 -15.95
N GLU A 434 10.96 -7.00 -15.75
CA GLU A 434 10.11 -7.69 -16.71
C GLU A 434 8.77 -8.00 -16.04
N PHE A 435 7.71 -8.02 -16.84
CA PHE A 435 6.41 -8.48 -16.37
C PHE A 435 6.53 -9.95 -15.90
N PRO A 436 6.03 -10.31 -14.71
CA PRO A 436 6.15 -11.67 -14.21
C PRO A 436 5.35 -12.66 -15.07
N GLN A 437 6.03 -13.36 -15.98
CA GLN A 437 5.40 -14.15 -17.03
C GLN A 437 4.43 -15.21 -16.48
N PHE A 438 4.69 -15.76 -15.29
CA PHE A 438 3.81 -16.75 -14.65
C PHE A 438 2.40 -16.21 -14.38
N LEU A 439 2.21 -14.89 -14.20
CA LEU A 439 0.89 -14.31 -13.99
C LEU A 439 -0.04 -14.56 -15.16
N THR A 440 0.50 -14.61 -16.39
CA THR A 440 -0.30 -14.90 -17.59
C THR A 440 -0.82 -16.33 -17.67
N SER A 441 -0.42 -17.21 -16.74
CA SER A 441 -0.95 -18.57 -16.59
C SER A 441 -2.04 -18.70 -15.53
N LEU A 442 -2.25 -17.68 -14.68
CA LEU A 442 -3.28 -17.66 -13.64
C LEU A 442 -4.57 -17.08 -14.21
N THR A 443 -5.31 -17.89 -14.97
CA THR A 443 -6.44 -17.42 -15.81
C THR A 443 -7.65 -16.87 -15.05
N ASP A 444 -7.71 -17.13 -13.73
CA ASP A 444 -8.75 -16.61 -12.85
C ASP A 444 -8.43 -15.21 -12.28
N LEU A 445 -7.25 -14.66 -12.58
CA LEU A 445 -6.89 -13.29 -12.21
C LEU A 445 -7.87 -12.28 -12.80
N LYS A 446 -8.31 -11.37 -11.92
CA LYS A 446 -9.18 -10.24 -12.18
C LYS A 446 -8.47 -8.90 -11.97
N HIS A 447 -7.59 -8.82 -10.98
CA HIS A 447 -6.87 -7.59 -10.63
C HIS A 447 -5.37 -7.85 -10.58
N ILE A 448 -4.62 -7.05 -11.33
CA ILE A 448 -3.15 -7.02 -11.31
C ILE A 448 -2.72 -5.58 -11.06
N ASP A 449 -2.03 -5.35 -9.94
CA ASP A 449 -1.35 -4.09 -9.63
C ASP A 449 0.16 -4.36 -9.50
N LEU A 450 0.94 -3.74 -10.39
CA LEU A 450 2.41 -3.85 -10.44
C LEU A 450 3.04 -2.46 -10.45
N LYS A 451 2.44 -1.49 -9.75
CA LYS A 451 2.95 -0.12 -9.71
C LYS A 451 4.35 -0.01 -9.12
N TYR A 452 5.02 1.09 -9.46
CA TYR A 452 6.33 1.47 -8.90
C TYR A 452 7.40 0.38 -9.10
N ASN A 453 7.40 -0.27 -10.26
CA ASN A 453 8.41 -1.25 -10.64
C ASN A 453 9.29 -0.69 -11.79
N GLU A 454 10.09 -1.54 -12.42
CA GLU A 454 10.97 -1.20 -13.54
C GLU A 454 10.52 -1.90 -14.84
N ILE A 455 9.23 -2.27 -14.95
CA ILE A 455 8.74 -3.13 -16.02
C ILE A 455 8.82 -2.38 -17.34
N SER A 456 9.54 -2.96 -18.30
CA SER A 456 9.78 -2.33 -19.61
C SER A 456 8.82 -2.74 -20.72
N LYS A 457 8.18 -3.92 -20.58
CA LYS A 457 7.29 -4.52 -21.58
C LYS A 457 6.20 -5.36 -20.94
N ILE A 458 5.01 -5.33 -21.56
CA ILE A 458 3.90 -6.23 -21.27
C ILE A 458 3.92 -7.35 -22.33
N PRO A 459 3.83 -8.64 -21.95
CA PRO A 459 3.85 -9.74 -22.90
C PRO A 459 2.49 -9.92 -23.60
N ASP A 460 2.49 -10.37 -24.85
CA ASP A 460 1.24 -10.64 -25.59
C ASP A 460 0.35 -11.71 -24.95
N SER A 461 0.96 -12.61 -24.17
CA SER A 461 0.24 -13.62 -23.40
C SER A 461 -0.64 -13.04 -22.30
N ILE A 462 -0.58 -11.74 -22.00
CA ILE A 462 -1.56 -11.07 -21.13
C ILE A 462 -2.99 -11.27 -21.63
N SER A 463 -3.18 -11.45 -22.94
CA SER A 463 -4.47 -11.77 -23.56
C SER A 463 -5.08 -13.11 -23.12
N ASN A 464 -4.32 -13.98 -22.43
CA ASN A 464 -4.83 -15.22 -21.83
C ASN A 464 -5.74 -14.95 -20.62
N LEU A 465 -5.60 -13.79 -19.97
CA LEU A 465 -6.34 -13.45 -18.75
C LEU A 465 -7.75 -12.95 -19.08
N LYS A 466 -8.62 -13.86 -19.55
CA LYS A 466 -9.98 -13.52 -19.99
C LYS A 466 -10.88 -12.95 -18.89
N ASN A 467 -10.48 -13.12 -17.62
CA ASN A 467 -11.16 -12.57 -16.45
C ASN A 467 -10.59 -11.25 -15.95
N LEU A 468 -9.52 -10.71 -16.57
CA LEU A 468 -8.88 -9.49 -16.12
C LEU A 468 -9.83 -8.29 -16.26
N GLU A 469 -10.11 -7.65 -15.14
CA GLU A 469 -10.99 -6.49 -14.99
C GLU A 469 -10.18 -5.21 -14.73
N HIS A 470 -9.05 -5.33 -14.04
CA HIS A 470 -8.20 -4.21 -13.61
C HIS A 470 -6.72 -4.51 -13.84
N LEU A 471 -6.04 -3.60 -14.53
CA LEU A 471 -4.60 -3.64 -14.76
C LEU A 471 -3.95 -2.30 -14.40
N ASP A 472 -3.12 -2.26 -13.37
CA ASP A 472 -2.35 -1.08 -12.99
C ASP A 472 -0.85 -1.33 -13.15
N LEU A 473 -0.25 -0.56 -14.05
CA LEU A 473 1.17 -0.56 -14.37
C LEU A 473 1.74 0.86 -14.30
N ALA A 474 1.12 1.75 -13.51
CA ALA A 474 1.64 3.10 -13.34
C ALA A 474 3.04 3.08 -12.69
N ASN A 475 3.83 4.14 -12.93
CA ASN A 475 5.19 4.28 -12.38
C ASN A 475 6.09 3.09 -12.75
N ASN A 476 6.20 2.80 -14.05
CA ASN A 476 7.06 1.76 -14.59
C ASN A 476 7.97 2.34 -15.70
N LYS A 477 8.61 1.49 -16.51
CA LYS A 477 9.48 1.88 -17.63
C LYS A 477 8.95 1.38 -18.98
N LEU A 478 7.62 1.29 -19.12
CA LEU A 478 6.97 0.80 -20.32
C LEU A 478 7.27 1.71 -21.51
N THR A 479 7.59 1.10 -22.65
CA THR A 479 7.85 1.82 -23.90
C THR A 479 6.69 1.74 -24.88
N ASN A 480 5.87 0.68 -24.81
CA ASN A 480 4.74 0.45 -25.69
C ASN A 480 3.67 -0.38 -24.95
N ILE A 481 2.42 -0.25 -25.38
CA ILE A 481 1.30 -1.08 -24.93
C ILE A 481 0.98 -2.10 -26.04
N PRO A 482 0.93 -3.41 -25.74
CA PRO A 482 0.64 -4.43 -26.75
C PRO A 482 -0.83 -4.39 -27.18
N GLU A 483 -1.09 -4.56 -28.48
CA GLU A 483 -2.46 -4.58 -29.03
C GLU A 483 -3.32 -5.72 -28.44
N SER A 484 -2.70 -6.77 -27.91
CA SER A 484 -3.35 -7.92 -27.29
C SER A 484 -4.27 -7.56 -26.12
N LEU A 485 -4.00 -6.45 -25.40
CA LEU A 485 -4.88 -5.94 -24.33
C LEU A 485 -6.24 -5.45 -24.84
N ASN A 486 -6.34 -5.06 -26.11
CA ASN A 486 -7.60 -4.67 -26.73
C ASN A 486 -8.60 -5.83 -26.85
N SER A 487 -8.12 -7.07 -26.76
CA SER A 487 -8.93 -8.29 -26.89
C SER A 487 -9.51 -8.81 -25.57
N LEU A 488 -9.22 -8.15 -24.44
CA LEU A 488 -9.68 -8.58 -23.12
C LEU A 488 -11.15 -8.19 -22.89
N PRO A 489 -12.07 -9.16 -22.73
CA PRO A 489 -13.51 -8.92 -22.77
C PRO A 489 -14.07 -8.28 -21.50
N LYS A 490 -13.31 -8.24 -20.40
CA LYS A 490 -13.76 -7.72 -19.10
C LYS A 490 -12.93 -6.54 -18.58
N LEU A 491 -11.92 -6.10 -19.34
CA LEU A 491 -11.00 -5.06 -18.89
C LEU A 491 -11.74 -3.71 -18.81
N LYS A 492 -11.93 -3.23 -17.57
CA LYS A 492 -12.66 -2.00 -17.24
C LYS A 492 -11.71 -0.88 -16.81
N TYR A 493 -10.62 -1.22 -16.12
CA TYR A 493 -9.64 -0.27 -15.63
C TYR A 493 -8.25 -0.59 -16.19
N SER A 494 -7.58 0.42 -16.74
CA SER A 494 -6.16 0.33 -17.11
C SER A 494 -5.41 1.61 -16.76
N SER A 495 -4.32 1.52 -16.00
CA SER A 495 -3.44 2.66 -15.73
C SER A 495 -2.02 2.39 -16.21
N PHE A 496 -1.50 3.31 -17.01
CA PHE A 496 -0.12 3.35 -17.49
C PHE A 496 0.55 4.70 -17.17
N ALA A 497 0.02 5.43 -16.18
CA ALA A 497 0.55 6.72 -15.74
C ALA A 497 2.04 6.64 -15.38
N ASN A 498 2.78 7.74 -15.52
CA ASN A 498 4.20 7.84 -15.19
C ASN A 498 5.09 6.77 -15.86
N ASN A 499 4.81 6.42 -17.11
CA ASN A 499 5.71 5.65 -17.96
C ASN A 499 6.33 6.60 -19.00
N GLU A 500 7.46 7.22 -18.65
CA GLU A 500 8.04 8.37 -19.38
C GLU A 500 8.33 8.09 -20.87
N ASP A 501 8.76 6.88 -21.19
CA ASP A 501 9.12 6.48 -22.56
C ASP A 501 7.96 5.84 -23.33
N LEU A 502 6.75 5.85 -22.78
CA LEU A 502 5.59 5.19 -23.38
C LEU A 502 5.17 5.90 -24.67
N LYS A 503 5.14 5.13 -25.76
CA LYS A 503 4.81 5.63 -27.09
C LYS A 503 3.76 4.78 -27.80
N GLY A 504 3.15 5.38 -28.82
CA GLY A 504 2.28 4.71 -29.77
C GLY A 504 0.80 4.87 -29.46
N LYS A 505 0.01 3.90 -29.92
CA LYS A 505 -1.45 3.95 -29.80
C LYS A 505 -1.86 3.59 -28.38
N ILE A 506 -2.77 4.38 -27.81
CA ILE A 506 -3.49 3.98 -26.60
C ILE A 506 -4.37 2.74 -26.88
N LEU A 507 -4.81 2.06 -25.81
CA LEU A 507 -5.79 0.98 -25.92
C LEU A 507 -7.06 1.49 -26.61
N ILE A 508 -7.75 0.64 -27.35
CA ILE A 508 -9.02 0.91 -28.04
C ILE A 508 -10.16 0.00 -27.55
N ASN A 509 -9.94 -0.68 -26.42
CA ASN A 509 -10.89 -1.60 -25.81
C ASN A 509 -12.18 -0.86 -25.41
N ASP A 510 -13.32 -1.27 -25.97
CA ASP A 510 -14.62 -0.60 -25.75
C ASP A 510 -15.19 -0.84 -24.34
N ASN A 511 -14.67 -1.80 -23.59
CA ASN A 511 -15.10 -2.09 -22.22
C ASN A 511 -14.41 -1.21 -21.17
N LEU A 512 -13.40 -0.41 -21.55
CA LEU A 512 -12.69 0.45 -20.61
C LEU A 512 -13.62 1.56 -20.11
N GLU A 513 -13.79 1.58 -18.79
CA GLU A 513 -14.51 2.59 -18.02
C GLU A 513 -13.54 3.67 -17.52
N TYR A 514 -12.32 3.27 -17.12
CA TYR A 514 -11.25 4.17 -16.70
C TYR A 514 -9.94 3.85 -17.41
N CYS A 515 -9.27 4.90 -17.92
CA CYS A 515 -7.91 4.75 -18.45
C CYS A 515 -7.04 5.97 -18.09
N SER A 516 -5.80 5.70 -17.64
CA SER A 516 -4.84 6.75 -17.29
C SER A 516 -3.52 6.60 -18.05
N TYR A 517 -3.08 7.71 -18.64
CA TYR A 517 -1.84 7.86 -19.43
C TYR A 517 -1.11 9.17 -19.05
N GLN A 518 -1.35 9.69 -17.85
CA GLN A 518 -0.85 10.99 -17.39
C GLN A 518 0.47 10.86 -16.63
N TYR A 519 1.18 11.99 -16.50
CA TYR A 519 2.22 12.19 -15.50
C TYR A 519 1.63 12.71 -14.18
N ASP A 520 2.38 12.59 -13.09
CA ASP A 520 2.12 13.27 -11.80
C ASP A 520 2.04 14.81 -11.95
N SER A 521 2.48 15.38 -13.09
CA SER A 521 2.45 16.81 -13.41
C SER A 521 1.17 17.27 -14.14
N TYR A 522 0.09 16.50 -14.13
CA TYR A 522 -1.17 16.76 -14.87
C TYR A 522 -1.06 16.71 -16.41
N ASP A 523 0.16 16.58 -16.96
CA ASP A 523 0.40 16.48 -18.40
C ASP A 523 0.20 15.04 -18.92
N VAL A 524 -0.35 14.90 -20.12
CA VAL A 524 -0.43 13.61 -20.82
C VAL A 524 0.95 13.20 -21.33
N ILE A 525 1.26 11.90 -21.35
CA ILE A 525 2.46 11.38 -21.99
C ILE A 525 2.46 11.74 -23.49
N ASP A 526 3.34 12.66 -23.91
CA ASP A 526 3.42 13.15 -25.31
C ASP A 526 3.60 12.04 -26.37
N GLY A 527 4.18 10.92 -25.96
CA GLY A 527 4.45 9.77 -26.83
C GLY A 527 3.21 9.00 -27.28
N VAL A 528 2.05 9.18 -26.61
CA VAL A 528 0.84 8.42 -26.93
C VAL A 528 -0.16 9.21 -27.77
N CYS A 529 -0.93 8.50 -28.58
CA CYS A 529 -1.96 9.07 -29.44
C CYS A 529 -3.21 8.20 -29.50
N LYS A 530 -4.38 8.83 -29.71
CA LYS A 530 -5.66 8.13 -29.90
C LYS A 530 -5.95 7.88 -31.38
N THR A 531 -6.58 6.74 -31.66
CA THR A 531 -7.03 6.38 -33.03
C THR A 531 -8.53 6.53 -33.23
N LYS A 532 -9.28 6.59 -32.14
CA LYS A 532 -10.71 6.91 -32.06
C LYS A 532 -10.98 7.61 -30.74
N ASP A 533 -12.10 8.31 -30.64
CA ASP A 533 -12.58 8.78 -29.33
C ASP A 533 -12.92 7.59 -28.42
N MET A 534 -12.63 7.74 -27.14
CA MET A 534 -12.86 6.72 -26.14
C MET A 534 -13.47 7.31 -24.89
N LYS A 535 -14.44 6.59 -24.34
CA LYS A 535 -15.16 6.97 -23.13
C LYS A 535 -14.24 7.09 -21.91
N CYS A 536 -13.24 6.23 -21.80
CA CYS A 536 -12.37 6.20 -20.61
C CYS A 536 -11.43 7.41 -20.47
N ILE A 537 -11.32 8.27 -21.50
CA ILE A 537 -10.41 9.43 -21.53
C ILE A 537 -11.14 10.71 -21.07
N SER A 538 -12.47 10.74 -21.07
CA SER A 538 -13.23 11.90 -20.60
C SER A 538 -13.31 11.92 -19.07
N ASN A 539 -12.91 13.05 -18.47
CA ASN A 539 -13.03 13.44 -17.06
C ASN A 539 -11.99 12.87 -16.09
N VAL A 540 -10.77 13.43 -16.13
CA VAL A 540 -9.92 13.54 -14.93
C VAL A 540 -9.72 15.04 -14.66
N MET A 541 -10.67 15.66 -13.95
CA MET A 541 -10.42 16.89 -13.20
C MET A 541 -9.87 16.44 -11.84
N ILE A 542 -8.60 16.73 -11.57
CA ILE A 542 -8.02 16.47 -10.26
C ILE A 542 -8.36 17.68 -9.39
N ASN A 543 -9.33 17.52 -8.50
CA ASN A 543 -9.56 18.48 -7.43
C ASN A 543 -8.66 18.10 -6.25
N GLU A 544 -7.60 18.86 -5.99
CA GLU A 544 -6.97 18.86 -4.67
C GLU A 544 -7.83 19.70 -3.71
N PRO A 545 -8.18 19.20 -2.52
CA PRO A 545 -8.79 20.03 -1.48
C PRO A 545 -7.75 21.01 -0.95
N GLY A 546 -7.86 22.28 -1.36
CA GLY A 546 -7.07 23.39 -0.81
C GLY A 546 -6.29 24.25 -1.80
N ASN A 547 -6.40 24.02 -3.12
CA ASN A 547 -5.72 24.84 -4.13
C ASN A 547 -6.67 25.27 -5.27
N ASN A 548 -6.90 26.57 -5.42
CA ASN A 548 -7.79 27.17 -6.43
C ASN A 548 -7.20 27.19 -7.87
N HIS A 549 -6.50 26.13 -8.29
CA HIS A 549 -6.03 25.99 -9.67
C HIS A 549 -6.81 24.90 -10.40
N HIS A 550 -7.82 25.31 -11.17
CA HIS A 550 -8.48 24.44 -12.15
C HIS A 550 -7.52 24.15 -13.32
N TYR A 551 -7.02 22.92 -13.42
CA TYR A 551 -6.29 22.44 -14.60
C TYR A 551 -7.27 21.86 -15.62
N TYR A 552 -7.32 22.43 -16.82
CA TYR A 552 -8.06 21.84 -17.94
C TYR A 552 -7.36 20.55 -18.39
N PRO A 553 -8.09 19.43 -18.58
CA PRO A 553 -7.48 18.19 -19.06
C PRO A 553 -6.96 18.41 -20.49
N GLN A 554 -5.64 18.32 -20.67
CA GLN A 554 -5.04 18.28 -21.99
C GLN A 554 -5.56 17.03 -22.74
N SER A 555 -6.14 17.22 -23.92
CA SER A 555 -6.70 16.13 -24.71
C SER A 555 -5.60 15.34 -25.42
N ILE A 556 -5.60 14.00 -25.31
CA ILE A 556 -4.69 13.13 -26.09
C ILE A 556 -4.89 13.38 -27.59
N ARG A 557 -3.81 13.71 -28.31
CA ARG A 557 -3.87 13.98 -29.76
C ARG A 557 -4.24 12.74 -30.57
N TYR A 558 -4.86 12.96 -31.73
CA TYR A 558 -5.06 11.89 -32.71
C TYR A 558 -3.73 11.47 -33.34
N CYS A 559 -3.56 10.18 -33.61
CA CYS A 559 -2.37 9.66 -34.28
C CYS A 559 -2.26 10.23 -35.70
N SER A 560 -1.16 10.91 -36.01
CA SER A 560 -0.86 11.42 -37.35
C SER A 560 0.00 10.40 -38.10
N SER A 561 -0.41 10.00 -39.30
CA SER A 561 0.19 8.84 -40.00
C SER A 561 1.70 8.95 -40.23
N SER A 562 2.37 7.80 -40.01
CA SER A 562 3.74 7.36 -40.37
C SER A 562 4.88 7.50 -39.35
N GLU A 563 4.90 8.49 -38.44
CA GLU A 563 5.94 8.56 -37.38
C GLU A 563 5.50 7.87 -36.07
N ASP A 564 4.19 7.86 -35.76
CA ASP A 564 3.63 7.23 -34.56
C ASP A 564 3.52 5.69 -34.66
N ILE A 565 3.98 5.08 -35.77
CA ILE A 565 3.69 3.67 -36.17
C ILE A 565 4.94 2.79 -36.26
N THR A 566 6.14 3.20 -35.82
CA THR A 566 7.34 2.34 -35.96
C THR A 566 7.32 1.12 -35.02
N THR A 567 6.52 0.12 -35.37
CA THR A 567 6.76 -1.29 -35.13
C THR A 567 7.60 -1.80 -36.29
N THR A 568 8.70 -2.47 -35.96
CA THR A 568 9.64 -3.06 -36.90
C THR A 568 8.95 -4.18 -37.69
N ILE A 569 8.42 -3.87 -38.88
CA ILE A 569 8.03 -4.87 -39.89
C ILE A 569 8.86 -4.60 -41.14
N LYS A 570 9.80 -5.49 -41.46
CA LYS A 570 10.46 -5.51 -42.76
C LYS A 570 9.46 -6.01 -43.81
N SER A 571 9.25 -5.17 -44.81
CA SER A 571 8.28 -5.28 -45.90
C SER A 571 8.34 -6.60 -46.68
N ALA A 572 7.17 -7.17 -46.97
CA ALA A 572 6.96 -8.13 -48.05
C ALA A 572 6.21 -7.43 -49.20
N THR A 573 6.83 -7.40 -50.38
CA THR A 573 6.25 -6.84 -51.61
C THR A 573 5.35 -7.87 -52.30
N THR A 574 4.27 -7.34 -52.88
CA THR A 574 3.09 -7.99 -53.45
C THR A 574 3.35 -8.81 -54.73
N ILE A 575 2.72 -9.99 -54.88
CA ILE A 575 2.30 -10.54 -56.20
C ILE A 575 0.91 -11.18 -56.08
N LYS A 576 0.07 -10.90 -57.09
CA LYS A 576 -1.34 -11.29 -57.26
C LYS A 576 -1.57 -12.80 -57.39
N THR A 577 -2.79 -13.16 -57.00
CA THR A 577 -3.50 -14.44 -57.04
C THR A 577 -3.46 -15.19 -58.37
N THR A 578 -3.24 -16.51 -58.33
CA THR A 578 -3.99 -17.49 -59.14
C THR A 578 -4.03 -18.84 -58.40
N THR A 579 -5.23 -19.41 -58.31
CA THR A 579 -5.55 -20.66 -57.60
C THR A 579 -5.05 -21.87 -58.38
N THR A 580 -4.25 -22.75 -57.77
CA THR A 580 -4.11 -24.15 -58.20
C THR A 580 -3.78 -25.02 -56.98
N ILE A 581 -4.63 -26.01 -56.72
CA ILE A 581 -4.47 -27.02 -55.67
C ILE A 581 -3.41 -28.01 -56.16
N ILE A 582 -2.24 -28.03 -55.53
CA ILE A 582 -1.29 -29.14 -55.63
C ILE A 582 -0.68 -29.40 -54.25
N THR A 583 -1.01 -30.58 -53.74
CA THR A 583 -0.40 -31.28 -52.61
C THR A 583 1.07 -31.52 -52.89
N THR A 584 2.02 -31.05 -52.05
CA THR A 584 3.30 -31.74 -51.80
C THR A 584 4.17 -31.07 -50.72
N THR A 585 4.64 -31.93 -49.79
CA THR A 585 5.99 -32.00 -49.21
C THR A 585 6.79 -30.71 -48.94
N THR A 586 7.05 -30.48 -47.66
CA THR A 586 8.08 -29.60 -47.13
C THR A 586 9.49 -30.11 -47.46
N THR A 587 10.14 -29.48 -48.43
CA THR A 587 11.60 -29.50 -48.61
C THR A 587 12.26 -28.48 -47.69
N THR A 588 13.11 -28.97 -46.79
CA THR A 588 14.04 -28.21 -45.96
C THR A 588 15.20 -27.67 -46.79
N THR A 589 15.33 -26.35 -46.88
CA THR A 589 16.54 -25.72 -47.44
C THR A 589 17.58 -25.53 -46.33
N ASN A 590 18.61 -26.38 -46.37
CA ASN A 590 19.87 -26.25 -45.65
C ASN A 590 20.60 -24.94 -45.99
N LYS A 591 21.04 -24.22 -44.95
CA LYS A 591 22.15 -23.24 -45.05
C LYS A 591 23.26 -23.65 -44.08
N SER A 592 24.46 -23.80 -44.61
CA SER A 592 25.73 -24.33 -44.04
C SER A 592 26.16 -23.66 -42.72
N SER A 593 26.52 -24.40 -41.65
CA SER A 593 27.80 -25.08 -41.38
C SER A 593 29.07 -24.20 -41.23
N ALA A 594 28.95 -22.92 -40.88
CA ALA A 594 30.12 -22.12 -40.48
C ALA A 594 30.57 -22.49 -39.04
N THR A 595 31.87 -22.67 -38.82
CA THR A 595 32.44 -22.89 -37.47
C THR A 595 32.56 -21.56 -36.73
N SER A 596 32.03 -21.51 -35.52
CA SER A 596 32.05 -20.34 -34.64
C SER A 596 33.47 -19.93 -34.24
N THR A 597 33.77 -18.64 -34.37
CA THR A 597 35.05 -18.03 -33.97
C THR A 597 34.94 -17.13 -32.73
N ASN A 598 33.72 -16.88 -32.24
CA ASN A 598 33.44 -16.01 -31.09
C ASN A 598 32.89 -16.79 -29.88
N GLY A 599 32.84 -18.13 -29.96
CA GLY A 599 32.39 -19.01 -28.89
C GLY A 599 30.86 -19.18 -28.78
N LYS A 600 30.07 -18.58 -29.68
CA LYS A 600 28.60 -18.78 -29.75
C LYS A 600 28.20 -19.82 -30.79
N CYS A 601 27.08 -20.50 -30.61
CA CYS A 601 26.64 -21.58 -31.51
C CYS A 601 25.12 -21.72 -31.55
N GLY A 602 24.59 -22.24 -32.64
CA GLY A 602 23.15 -22.43 -32.87
C GLY A 602 22.73 -22.12 -34.30
N VAL A 603 21.42 -22.15 -34.56
CA VAL A 603 20.83 -21.97 -35.91
C VAL A 603 21.32 -20.69 -36.61
N ASN A 604 21.62 -19.64 -35.84
CA ASN A 604 22.07 -18.34 -36.36
C ASN A 604 23.59 -18.10 -36.22
N ASP A 605 24.29 -18.87 -35.37
CA ASP A 605 25.68 -18.62 -34.98
C ASP A 605 26.67 -19.72 -35.42
N GLY A 606 26.17 -20.81 -36.02
CA GLY A 606 26.99 -21.88 -36.58
C GLY A 606 27.40 -22.97 -35.56
N LYS A 607 28.37 -23.81 -35.95
CA LYS A 607 28.81 -24.99 -35.18
C LYS A 607 30.04 -24.68 -34.34
N CYS A 608 30.19 -25.36 -33.21
CA CYS A 608 31.36 -25.28 -32.38
C CYS A 608 32.59 -25.91 -33.04
N PRO A 609 33.81 -25.43 -32.67
CA PRO A 609 35.06 -26.07 -33.06
C PRO A 609 35.10 -27.56 -32.68
N SER A 610 35.92 -28.34 -33.42
CA SER A 610 36.03 -29.79 -33.22
C SER A 610 36.36 -30.14 -31.76
N GLY A 611 35.57 -31.07 -31.19
CA GLY A 611 35.69 -31.52 -29.81
C GLY A 611 34.95 -30.69 -28.77
N GLU A 612 34.24 -29.62 -29.16
CA GLU A 612 33.35 -28.83 -28.31
C GLU A 612 31.88 -29.10 -28.62
N CYS A 613 31.03 -29.08 -27.59
CA CYS A 613 29.59 -29.08 -27.78
C CYS A 613 28.98 -27.69 -27.56
N CYS A 614 27.93 -27.42 -28.33
CA CYS A 614 27.05 -26.29 -28.14
C CYS A 614 26.09 -26.53 -26.97
N SER A 615 26.20 -25.73 -25.92
CA SER A 615 25.26 -25.77 -24.78
C SER A 615 23.87 -25.26 -25.19
N LYS A 616 22.84 -25.61 -24.42
CA LYS A 616 21.47 -25.05 -24.58
C LYS A 616 21.39 -23.52 -24.52
N TYR A 617 22.44 -22.85 -24.04
CA TYR A 617 22.53 -21.38 -23.97
C TYR A 617 23.27 -20.77 -25.17
N GLY A 618 23.64 -21.59 -26.16
CA GLY A 618 24.26 -21.12 -27.41
C GLY A 618 25.75 -20.81 -27.29
N TYR A 619 26.48 -21.53 -26.44
CA TYR A 619 27.94 -21.38 -26.28
C TYR A 619 28.71 -22.69 -26.40
N CYS A 620 29.90 -22.62 -26.99
CA CYS A 620 30.80 -23.76 -27.21
C CYS A 620 31.66 -24.09 -26.00
N GLY A 621 31.79 -25.37 -25.67
CA GLY A 621 32.70 -25.81 -24.60
C GLY A 621 32.90 -27.32 -24.52
N ARG A 622 33.93 -27.73 -23.75
CA ARG A 622 34.32 -29.15 -23.54
C ARG A 622 34.07 -29.70 -22.14
N SER A 623 33.52 -28.90 -21.23
CA SER A 623 33.31 -29.32 -19.84
C SER A 623 32.08 -30.20 -19.67
N ASP A 624 31.94 -30.90 -18.54
CA ASP A 624 30.77 -31.73 -18.23
C ASP A 624 29.44 -30.96 -18.31
N LYS A 625 29.47 -29.64 -18.12
CA LYS A 625 28.31 -28.74 -18.29
C LYS A 625 27.89 -28.54 -19.75
N HIS A 626 28.79 -28.79 -20.71
CA HIS A 626 28.55 -28.69 -22.16
C HIS A 626 28.40 -30.07 -22.81
N CYS A 627 29.19 -31.05 -22.38
CA CYS A 627 29.20 -32.43 -22.89
C CYS A 627 28.23 -33.37 -22.15
N GLY A 628 27.48 -32.88 -21.15
CA GLY A 628 26.43 -33.62 -20.44
C GLY A 628 25.08 -33.66 -21.19
N SER A 629 23.96 -33.79 -20.47
CA SER A 629 22.61 -34.00 -21.04
C SER A 629 22.00 -32.83 -21.82
N GLY A 630 22.73 -31.73 -22.03
CA GLY A 630 22.26 -30.50 -22.69
C GLY A 630 23.02 -30.14 -23.97
N CYS A 631 23.71 -31.11 -24.57
CA CYS A 631 24.51 -30.92 -25.77
C CYS A 631 23.64 -30.85 -27.03
N GLN A 632 23.66 -29.71 -27.74
CA GLN A 632 23.01 -29.56 -29.05
C GLN A 632 23.90 -30.14 -30.15
N SER A 633 23.75 -31.44 -30.40
CA SER A 633 24.64 -32.24 -31.26
C SER A 633 24.69 -31.78 -32.73
N GLU A 634 23.69 -31.04 -33.20
CA GLU A 634 23.67 -30.42 -34.53
C GLU A 634 24.67 -29.25 -34.67
N PHE A 635 25.04 -28.63 -33.55
CA PHE A 635 25.93 -27.46 -33.47
C PHE A 635 27.24 -27.73 -32.73
N GLY A 636 27.59 -28.98 -32.41
CA GLY A 636 28.87 -29.36 -31.81
C GLY A 636 28.82 -30.75 -31.19
N GLN A 637 29.94 -31.48 -31.18
CA GLN A 637 30.01 -32.84 -30.62
C GLN A 637 31.28 -32.99 -29.80
N CYS A 638 31.15 -33.53 -28.59
CA CYS A 638 32.29 -33.85 -27.74
C CYS A 638 32.90 -35.18 -28.18
N SER A 639 34.21 -35.21 -28.42
CA SER A 639 34.92 -36.44 -28.78
C SER A 639 34.99 -37.38 -27.57
N THR A 640 34.31 -38.52 -27.65
CA THR A 640 34.38 -39.57 -26.63
C THR A 640 35.55 -40.52 -26.91
N THR A 641 36.60 -40.43 -26.11
CA THR A 641 37.48 -41.58 -25.85
C THR A 641 37.25 -42.05 -24.42
N SER A 642 36.76 -43.29 -24.33
CA SER A 642 36.22 -44.04 -23.21
C SER A 642 37.09 -44.12 -21.94
N LYS A 643 36.43 -44.19 -20.76
CA LYS A 643 36.47 -45.37 -19.85
C LYS A 643 35.65 -45.18 -18.54
N THR A 644 34.61 -46.00 -18.44
CA THR A 644 34.16 -46.87 -17.32
C THR A 644 34.30 -46.46 -15.83
N SER A 645 33.11 -46.37 -15.19
CA SER A 645 32.64 -47.02 -13.94
C SER A 645 33.21 -46.73 -12.54
N THR A 646 32.24 -46.54 -11.63
CA THR A 646 32.10 -46.99 -10.23
C THR A 646 32.60 -46.14 -9.05
N SER A 647 31.67 -46.03 -8.09
CA SER A 647 31.70 -45.42 -6.75
C SER A 647 32.61 -46.18 -5.78
N THR A 648 33.40 -45.44 -4.98
CA THR A 648 33.42 -45.41 -3.49
C THR A 648 34.68 -44.67 -2.99
N THR A 649 34.52 -43.75 -2.03
CA THR A 649 35.56 -43.15 -1.15
C THR A 649 36.11 -44.21 -0.15
N PRO A 650 37.13 -43.94 0.71
CA PRO A 650 38.15 -42.88 0.76
C PRO A 650 39.59 -43.41 1.06
N THR A 651 40.64 -42.60 0.84
CA THR A 651 41.73 -42.34 1.83
C THR A 651 42.82 -41.41 1.28
N TYR A 652 43.40 -40.63 2.21
CA TYR A 652 44.39 -39.58 2.03
C TYR A 652 45.79 -40.09 1.63
N THR A 653 46.50 -39.32 0.80
CA THR A 653 47.96 -39.08 0.94
C THR A 653 48.40 -37.83 0.17
N THR A 654 49.34 -37.14 0.78
CA THR A 654 49.82 -35.77 0.51
C THR A 654 50.90 -35.64 -0.57
N LYS A 655 50.93 -34.44 -1.18
CA LYS A 655 52.01 -33.70 -1.89
C LYS A 655 51.81 -33.54 -3.40
N THR A 656 51.48 -32.32 -3.80
CA THR A 656 51.73 -31.80 -5.15
C THR A 656 52.16 -30.35 -5.05
N SER A 657 53.36 -30.03 -5.54
CA SER A 657 53.79 -28.67 -5.78
C SER A 657 53.00 -28.14 -6.99
N TYR A 658 52.11 -27.19 -6.76
CA TYR A 658 51.34 -26.56 -7.83
C TYR A 658 52.25 -25.72 -8.74
N ALA A 659 52.09 -25.87 -10.05
CA ALA A 659 52.80 -25.07 -11.06
C ALA A 659 52.41 -23.59 -10.96
N THR A 660 53.32 -22.67 -11.29
CA THR A 660 53.02 -21.22 -11.25
C THR A 660 52.09 -20.82 -12.38
N SER A 661 50.98 -20.17 -12.05
CA SER A 661 49.97 -19.67 -12.97
C SER A 661 50.50 -18.56 -13.87
N THR A 662 50.20 -18.66 -15.16
CA THR A 662 50.57 -17.70 -16.20
C THR A 662 49.37 -16.91 -16.74
N ASN A 663 48.15 -17.25 -16.32
CA ASN A 663 46.91 -16.64 -16.80
C ASN A 663 46.14 -15.88 -15.69
N GLY A 664 46.75 -15.70 -14.53
CA GLY A 664 46.18 -14.96 -13.39
C GLY A 664 45.15 -15.73 -12.57
N LYS A 665 44.86 -17.00 -12.88
CA LYS A 665 43.98 -17.89 -12.09
C LYS A 665 44.77 -18.82 -11.19
N CYS A 666 44.20 -19.23 -10.06
CA CYS A 666 44.89 -20.04 -9.07
C CYS A 666 43.94 -20.97 -8.31
N GLY A 667 44.46 -22.09 -7.82
CA GLY A 667 43.70 -23.14 -7.15
C GLY A 667 44.17 -24.54 -7.55
N GLY A 668 43.53 -25.57 -7.01
CA GLY A 668 43.97 -26.97 -7.16
C GLY A 668 44.11 -27.46 -8.61
N LYS A 669 43.44 -26.80 -9.57
CA LYS A 669 43.54 -27.09 -11.01
C LYS A 669 44.38 -26.07 -11.81
N ASP A 670 44.46 -24.83 -11.34
CA ASP A 670 45.03 -23.69 -12.08
C ASP A 670 46.43 -23.29 -11.60
N GLY A 671 46.93 -23.91 -10.54
CA GLY A 671 48.28 -23.68 -10.05
C GLY A 671 48.36 -22.62 -8.95
N LYS A 672 49.59 -22.23 -8.59
CA LYS A 672 49.87 -21.18 -7.58
C LYS A 672 50.21 -19.86 -8.25
N CYS A 673 49.98 -18.75 -7.55
CA CYS A 673 50.27 -17.42 -8.03
C CYS A 673 51.78 -17.14 -8.13
N PRO A 674 52.18 -16.20 -8.99
CA PRO A 674 53.55 -15.68 -9.05
C PRO A 674 54.02 -15.15 -7.70
N SER A 675 55.34 -15.11 -7.51
CA SER A 675 55.95 -14.67 -6.25
C SER A 675 55.48 -13.26 -5.85
N GLY A 676 55.02 -13.13 -4.61
CA GLY A 676 54.52 -11.87 -4.04
C GLY A 676 53.02 -11.62 -4.23
N GLU A 677 52.28 -12.54 -4.86
CA GLU A 677 50.83 -12.45 -5.05
C GLU A 677 50.09 -13.55 -4.28
N CYS A 678 48.89 -13.23 -3.78
CA CYS A 678 48.01 -14.23 -3.18
C CYS A 678 46.84 -14.63 -4.09
N CYS A 679 46.46 -15.90 -3.97
CA CYS A 679 45.24 -16.43 -4.54
C CYS A 679 44.02 -16.06 -3.72
N SER A 680 43.11 -15.25 -4.28
CA SER A 680 41.85 -14.90 -3.64
C SER A 680 40.92 -16.11 -3.52
N LYS A 681 39.92 -16.06 -2.63
CA LYS A 681 38.84 -17.08 -2.52
C LYS A 681 38.07 -17.36 -3.82
N TYR A 682 38.19 -16.48 -4.82
CA TYR A 682 37.56 -16.62 -6.14
C TYR A 682 38.49 -17.22 -7.19
N GLY A 683 39.72 -17.62 -6.82
CA GLY A 683 40.66 -18.30 -7.70
C GLY A 683 41.46 -17.39 -8.62
N TYR A 684 41.77 -16.16 -8.18
CA TYR A 684 42.58 -15.19 -8.94
C TYR A 684 43.77 -14.65 -8.14
N CYS A 685 44.88 -14.40 -8.83
CA CYS A 685 46.13 -13.87 -8.26
C CYS A 685 46.13 -12.35 -8.15
N GLY A 686 46.59 -11.80 -7.03
CA GLY A 686 46.75 -10.36 -6.86
C GLY A 686 47.48 -9.93 -5.58
N ARG A 687 47.80 -8.63 -5.48
CA ARG A 687 48.57 -8.01 -4.38
C ARG A 687 47.80 -6.99 -3.52
N SER A 688 46.56 -6.66 -3.89
CA SER A 688 45.74 -5.66 -3.17
C SER A 688 45.24 -6.20 -1.83
N ASP A 689 44.74 -5.34 -0.94
CA ASP A 689 44.08 -5.75 0.33
C ASP A 689 42.93 -6.74 0.14
N LYS A 690 42.22 -6.69 -1.00
CA LYS A 690 41.16 -7.66 -1.36
C LYS A 690 41.68 -9.09 -1.63
N HIS A 691 42.99 -9.23 -1.90
CA HIS A 691 43.69 -10.49 -2.16
C HIS A 691 44.59 -10.91 -0.98
N CYS A 692 45.22 -9.94 -0.31
CA CYS A 692 46.14 -10.15 0.81
C CYS A 692 45.49 -10.05 2.21
N GLY A 693 44.19 -9.77 2.29
CA GLY A 693 43.41 -9.77 3.54
C GLY A 693 43.00 -11.17 4.03
N SER A 694 41.91 -11.26 4.80
CA SER A 694 41.46 -12.50 5.48
C SER A 694 41.03 -13.66 4.55
N GLY A 695 41.02 -13.46 3.23
CA GLY A 695 40.60 -14.44 2.22
C GLY A 695 41.72 -15.01 1.34
N CYS A 696 42.98 -14.86 1.77
CA CYS A 696 44.16 -15.35 1.04
C CYS A 696 44.30 -16.88 1.14
N GLN A 697 44.23 -17.59 0.01
CA GLN A 697 44.45 -19.04 -0.07
C GLN A 697 45.95 -19.33 -0.15
N SER A 698 46.58 -19.49 1.02
CA SER A 698 48.03 -19.57 1.18
C SER A 698 48.70 -20.79 0.52
N GLU A 699 47.93 -21.82 0.16
CA GLU A 699 48.40 -22.99 -0.60
C GLU A 699 48.69 -22.66 -2.08
N PHE A 700 48.07 -21.59 -2.60
CA PHE A 700 48.15 -21.17 -4.00
C PHE A 700 48.74 -19.77 -4.19
N GLY A 701 49.36 -19.16 -3.18
CA GLY A 701 50.00 -17.84 -3.31
C GLY A 701 50.23 -17.18 -1.95
N GLN A 702 51.26 -16.35 -1.82
CA GLN A 702 51.58 -15.64 -0.58
C GLN A 702 52.00 -14.21 -0.92
N CYS A 703 51.41 -13.24 -0.22
CA CYS A 703 51.79 -11.83 -0.37
C CYS A 703 53.19 -11.63 0.22
N GLY A 704 54.08 -11.02 -0.56
CA GLY A 704 55.49 -10.89 -0.20
C GLY A 704 55.68 -10.00 1.03
N THR A 705 56.27 -10.54 2.09
CA THR A 705 56.84 -9.74 3.17
C THR A 705 58.21 -9.24 2.73
N THR A 706 58.36 -7.93 2.60
CA THR A 706 59.68 -7.32 2.77
C THR A 706 60.12 -7.57 4.20
N THR A 707 61.26 -8.26 4.33
CA THR A 707 62.03 -8.51 5.55
C THR A 707 62.05 -7.32 6.51
N THR A 708 61.54 -7.52 7.72
CA THR A 708 62.27 -7.13 8.94
C THR A 708 62.12 -8.20 10.00
N ASN A 709 63.28 -8.66 10.43
CA ASN A 709 63.65 -9.81 11.25
C ASN A 709 62.82 -10.16 12.51
N THR A 710 62.92 -11.46 12.81
CA THR A 710 63.22 -12.12 14.10
C THR A 710 62.10 -12.75 14.94
N THR A 711 62.16 -14.10 14.91
CA THR A 711 62.09 -15.06 16.03
C THR A 711 60.74 -15.45 16.66
N THR A 712 60.18 -16.52 16.07
CA THR A 712 59.63 -17.75 16.69
C THR A 712 59.58 -17.88 18.22
N LYS A 713 58.39 -18.24 18.74
CA LYS A 713 58.23 -19.50 19.50
C LYS A 713 56.78 -20.01 19.51
N LYS A 714 56.68 -21.35 19.46
CA LYS A 714 55.50 -22.22 19.37
C LYS A 714 55.14 -22.73 20.77
N THR A 715 53.87 -22.73 21.21
CA THR A 715 53.20 -23.84 21.94
C THR A 715 51.73 -23.55 22.32
N THR A 716 50.86 -24.47 21.88
CA THR A 716 49.83 -25.28 22.57
C THR A 716 49.01 -24.76 23.78
N VAL A 717 47.69 -24.81 23.58
CA VAL A 717 46.51 -25.09 24.45
C VAL A 717 46.71 -25.26 25.96
N THR A 718 45.96 -24.49 26.78
CA THR A 718 45.20 -25.00 27.95
C THR A 718 44.06 -24.04 28.36
N LYS A 719 42.90 -24.58 28.74
CA LYS A 719 41.84 -23.89 29.49
C LYS A 719 42.34 -23.55 30.90
N THR A 720 41.92 -22.40 31.44
CA THR A 720 41.10 -22.20 32.67
C THR A 720 41.51 -20.94 33.45
N THR A 721 40.48 -20.22 33.92
CA THR A 721 40.39 -19.35 35.11
C THR A 721 40.94 -17.92 35.12
N THR A 722 40.00 -17.05 35.47
CA THR A 722 40.03 -15.64 35.84
C THR A 722 41.15 -15.23 36.81
N THR A 723 41.79 -14.10 36.53
CA THR A 723 42.21 -13.10 37.54
C THR A 723 42.44 -11.73 36.87
N LYS A 724 41.98 -10.67 37.56
CA LYS A 724 42.02 -9.24 37.17
C LYS A 724 43.40 -8.81 36.65
N LYS A 725 43.43 -8.23 35.44
CA LYS A 725 44.57 -7.45 34.93
C LYS A 725 44.10 -6.05 34.57
N SER A 726 44.78 -5.04 35.08
CA SER A 726 44.55 -3.63 34.80
C SER A 726 44.63 -3.39 33.28
N SER A 727 43.51 -2.96 32.70
CA SER A 727 43.39 -2.64 31.28
C SER A 727 44.21 -1.38 30.96
N ALA A 728 45.20 -1.50 30.08
CA ALA A 728 45.98 -0.39 29.56
C ALA A 728 45.08 0.65 28.88
N THR A 729 45.47 1.93 28.94
CA THR A 729 44.73 3.02 28.29
C THR A 729 44.96 2.98 26.77
N SER A 730 43.88 2.99 26.01
CA SER A 730 43.86 2.99 24.54
C SER A 730 44.46 4.26 23.97
N THR A 731 45.31 4.10 22.96
CA THR A 731 45.97 5.20 22.22
C THR A 731 45.49 5.33 20.78
N ASN A 732 44.59 4.45 20.31
CA ASN A 732 44.08 4.41 18.94
C ASN A 732 42.57 4.71 18.84
N GLY A 733 41.95 5.13 19.95
CA GLY A 733 40.53 5.49 20.01
C GLY A 733 39.56 4.29 20.11
N LYS A 734 40.07 3.05 20.17
CA LYS A 734 39.25 1.84 20.36
C LYS A 734 39.31 1.34 21.80
N CYS A 735 38.24 0.71 22.29
CA CYS A 735 38.15 0.27 23.68
C CYS A 735 37.37 -1.04 23.80
N GLY A 736 37.59 -1.75 24.90
CA GLY A 736 36.94 -3.03 25.19
C GLY A 736 37.94 -4.08 25.68
N THR A 737 37.48 -5.32 25.82
CA THR A 737 38.26 -6.43 26.38
C THR A 737 39.59 -6.70 25.65
N LYS A 738 39.71 -6.33 24.38
CA LYS A 738 40.92 -6.49 23.56
C LYS A 738 41.76 -5.21 23.44
N ASP A 739 41.13 -4.03 23.50
CA ASP A 739 41.74 -2.74 23.15
C ASP A 739 41.98 -1.81 24.37
N GLY A 740 41.48 -2.18 25.55
CA GLY A 740 41.77 -1.49 26.80
C GLY A 740 40.76 -0.38 27.16
N LYS A 741 41.15 0.48 28.12
CA LYS A 741 40.32 1.56 28.67
C LYS A 741 40.46 2.84 27.88
N CYS A 742 39.40 3.63 27.78
CA CYS A 742 39.47 4.98 27.23
C CYS A 742 40.29 5.92 28.12
N PRO A 743 40.88 6.97 27.51
CA PRO A 743 41.51 8.06 28.25
C PRO A 743 40.58 8.69 29.29
N SER A 744 41.15 9.31 30.31
CA SER A 744 40.37 9.93 31.40
C SER A 744 39.37 10.97 30.86
N GLY A 745 38.13 10.89 31.31
CA GLY A 745 37.01 11.73 30.87
C GLY A 745 36.30 11.27 29.59
N GLU A 746 36.65 10.10 29.04
CA GLU A 746 35.98 9.49 27.88
C GLU A 746 35.32 8.16 28.26
N CYS A 747 34.17 7.86 27.65
CA CYS A 747 33.55 6.56 27.79
C CYS A 747 33.67 5.69 26.54
N CYS A 748 33.75 4.39 26.76
CA CYS A 748 33.71 3.36 25.74
C CYS A 748 32.26 3.08 25.30
N SER A 749 31.95 3.35 24.03
CA SER A 749 30.64 3.03 23.44
C SER A 749 30.44 1.53 23.29
N LYS A 750 29.19 1.07 23.14
CA LYS A 750 28.85 -0.33 22.81
C LYS A 750 29.51 -0.88 21.52
N TYR A 751 30.01 0.01 20.66
CA TYR A 751 30.71 -0.33 19.41
C TYR A 751 32.23 -0.38 19.56
N GLY A 752 32.77 -0.17 20.77
CA GLY A 752 34.20 -0.30 21.08
C GLY A 752 35.04 0.93 20.71
N TYR A 753 34.48 2.14 20.82
CA TYR A 753 35.19 3.40 20.57
C TYR A 753 35.07 4.39 21.73
N CYS A 754 36.14 5.16 21.96
CA CYS A 754 36.22 6.18 23.01
C CYS A 754 35.64 7.53 22.55
N GLY A 755 34.88 8.18 23.44
CA GLY A 755 34.36 9.53 23.17
C GLY A 755 33.71 10.21 24.38
N ARG A 756 33.41 11.51 24.23
CA ARG A 756 32.85 12.41 25.27
C ARG A 756 31.45 12.95 24.97
N SER A 757 30.89 12.65 23.80
CA SER A 757 29.56 13.14 23.41
C SER A 757 28.46 12.43 24.19
N ASP A 758 27.25 12.99 24.22
CA ASP A 758 26.04 12.32 24.76
C ASP A 758 25.89 10.88 24.22
N LYS A 759 26.14 10.64 22.92
CA LYS A 759 26.12 9.29 22.32
C LYS A 759 27.07 8.26 22.95
N HIS A 760 28.09 8.71 23.68
CA HIS A 760 29.08 7.88 24.40
C HIS A 760 28.84 7.89 25.92
N CYS A 761 28.35 8.99 26.49
CA CYS A 761 28.18 9.18 27.93
C CYS A 761 26.76 8.91 28.46
N SER A 762 25.77 8.66 27.59
CA SER A 762 24.42 8.24 27.98
C SER A 762 24.34 6.73 28.31
N SER A 763 23.16 6.10 28.22
CA SER A 763 22.86 4.72 28.65
C SER A 763 23.67 3.58 28.00
N GLY A 764 24.58 3.88 27.06
CA GLY A 764 25.44 2.91 26.37
C GLY A 764 26.91 2.90 26.80
N CYS A 765 27.24 3.56 27.92
CA CYS A 765 28.60 3.67 28.43
C CYS A 765 29.06 2.38 29.12
N GLN A 766 30.09 1.72 28.58
CA GLN A 766 30.74 0.56 29.20
C GLN A 766 31.69 1.02 30.31
N SER A 767 31.19 1.16 31.53
CA SER A 767 31.89 1.75 32.69
C SER A 767 33.18 1.02 33.09
N GLU A 768 33.32 -0.24 32.71
CA GLU A 768 34.56 -1.03 32.89
C GLU A 768 35.69 -0.63 31.94
N PHE A 769 35.39 0.08 30.84
CA PHE A 769 36.35 0.51 29.82
C PHE A 769 36.42 2.04 29.63
N GLY A 770 35.78 2.85 30.46
CA GLY A 770 35.84 4.32 30.40
C GLY A 770 34.74 4.95 31.26
N GLN A 771 34.92 6.21 31.66
CA GLN A 771 33.93 6.93 32.47
C GLN A 771 33.94 8.40 32.09
N CYS A 772 32.75 8.96 31.81
CA CYS A 772 32.61 10.39 31.60
C CYS A 772 32.64 11.12 32.94
N HIS A 773 33.25 12.31 32.98
CA HIS A 773 33.27 13.20 34.14
C HIS A 773 32.31 14.35 33.96
#